data_AF-A0AAV8HRC4-F1
#
_entry.id   AF-A0AAV8HRC4-F1
#
_cell.length_a   1.000
_cell.length_b   1.000
_cell.length_c   1.000
_cell.angle_alpha   90.00
_cell.angle_beta   90.00
_cell.angle_gamma   90.00
#
_symmetry.space_group_name_H-M   'P 1'
#
loop_
_entity.id
_entity.type
_entity.pdbx_description
1 polymer ?
#
loop_
_entity_poly.entity_id
_entity_poly.type
_entity_poly.pdbx_seq_one_letter_code
_entity_poly.pdbx_strand_id
1 'polypeptide(L)'
;MPKELARSRVVLVPKKEVPMLVTDYRPISVCNVTYKIISKLLSKRLQPFIPAMVSPTQTAFTPGRQIGDNIIILREVLHSFSLKSYTTHSFCLKVDLSKAFDRMRWSFIFSVLKMHGMPPNYIRWITACVTSARFSILVNGSADGFIQPTNGLRQGCALSPYLFILAIDVLSRLLQFMVNEGQLKGVKIARGSPVLTSLMYADDLLIFGEASYEEVIELNNTLALFCEISGQEIGEDKSWIWFSNNTPNHIREFTVHTFRAKLATRAEVYLGSPITATRLTDFCPLLNKIEHKLQNWKSALLSQAGKMVLIKSVVEPTMLYAMQTSVLPKSVLKKIQSRIRSFFWNNGTEKRMSLLAWKHITVPKNQGGLGLKDLVKFTTSVHMKYLWHLASGTEALWVHIIKTKYLQRADLWSTKRTARCTPMWRAILAVRPVLKGNIRWQIENGKKCGAIGQPWHDLWPHYVPHNAAQRRLKLADLVGEQGIGWNTEKLIQAFDFHGALYIALTFPSGPSLTDRTDRLIFTPAKNGAFTIKEAYKLLIQAPMVPPGQNNIYNIIWNTPNILPRSRLFIWKAVRNALPVDHILSSRINKTAQGCALCGYRREDVVHTLFKCPRAQQVWLCSEFGLRTDALPEDAHQLLSTLLPVLSDKQTSSFISLCWQLWKGRCKEVYEGKKFTPNQIIHVARNLTFTLCSAQYTEGTRNHIQRPQTQDTQFVCYSDGSWIHEREGGAGWAYIIFTREETLIQYQLAVGCASSPFHAELKGLTFAVQSAADIGLSNCCFFTDCLELCRVINGDASVATVEWRTYHEMLRLMDLMRANPGYCCNHVGRDTNHLADNLAKLARVKRINCTDFTFPVLYL
;
A
#
# COMPACT_ATOMS: atom_id res chain seq x y z
N MET A 1 29.34 26.91 -5.64
CA MET A 1 29.29 25.52 -6.13
C MET A 1 30.26 25.41 -7.29
N PRO A 2 31.20 24.45 -7.29
CA PRO A 2 32.14 24.24 -8.39
C PRO A 2 31.42 24.07 -9.74
N LYS A 3 31.99 24.63 -10.81
CA LYS A 3 31.34 24.70 -12.13
C LYS A 3 31.06 23.30 -12.69
N GLU A 4 31.96 22.36 -12.43
CA GLU A 4 31.94 20.97 -12.87
C GLU A 4 30.75 20.22 -12.27
N LEU A 5 30.49 20.44 -10.98
CA LEU A 5 29.37 19.83 -10.27
C LEU A 5 28.01 20.37 -10.73
N ALA A 6 27.98 21.60 -11.25
CA ALA A 6 26.77 22.26 -11.68
C ALA A 6 26.36 21.94 -13.13
N ARG A 7 27.24 21.31 -13.92
CA ARG A 7 26.96 20.88 -15.30
C ARG A 7 25.88 19.80 -15.32
N SER A 8 24.91 19.98 -16.23
CA SER A 8 23.83 19.04 -16.50
C SER A 8 23.75 18.80 -18.00
N ARG A 9 23.47 17.54 -18.38
CA ARG A 9 23.21 17.19 -19.77
C ARG A 9 21.71 17.07 -19.97
N VAL A 10 21.16 17.77 -20.96
CA VAL A 10 19.72 17.78 -21.23
C VAL A 10 19.42 16.74 -22.28
N VAL A 11 18.65 15.71 -21.90
CA VAL A 11 18.14 14.70 -22.82
C VAL A 11 16.74 15.10 -23.26
N LEU A 12 16.48 15.05 -24.57
CA LEU A 12 15.16 15.31 -25.13
C LEU A 12 14.36 14.00 -25.20
N VAL A 13 13.34 13.87 -24.35
CA VAL A 13 12.45 12.69 -24.32
C VAL A 13 11.17 12.99 -25.10
N PRO A 14 10.78 12.17 -26.10
CA PRO A 14 9.58 12.43 -26.89
C PRO A 14 8.30 12.33 -26.04
N LYS A 15 7.38 13.29 -26.22
CA LYS A 15 6.05 13.31 -25.57
C LYS A 15 5.01 12.49 -26.33
N LYS A 16 5.21 12.30 -27.63
CA LYS A 16 4.34 11.53 -28.54
C LYS A 16 5.19 10.59 -29.40
N GLU A 17 4.57 9.59 -30.01
CA GLU A 17 5.29 8.52 -30.74
C GLU A 17 6.11 9.06 -31.92
N VAL A 18 5.58 10.05 -32.63
CA VAL A 18 6.25 10.69 -33.76
C VAL A 18 6.44 12.19 -33.44
N PRO A 19 7.54 12.58 -32.78
CA PRO A 19 7.83 13.99 -32.52
C PRO A 19 8.29 14.69 -33.81
N MET A 20 7.67 15.83 -34.15
CA MET A 20 8.04 16.64 -35.33
C MET A 20 8.58 18.02 -34.95
N LEU A 21 8.16 18.55 -33.79
CA LEU A 21 8.55 19.85 -33.29
C LEU A 21 9.39 19.72 -32.02
N VAL A 22 10.24 20.70 -31.72
CA VAL A 22 11.00 20.75 -30.46
C VAL A 22 10.06 20.73 -29.25
N THR A 23 8.87 21.33 -29.37
CA THR A 23 7.83 21.34 -28.33
C THR A 23 7.24 19.95 -28.06
N ASP A 24 7.40 18.99 -28.99
CA ASP A 24 7.03 17.59 -28.80
C ASP A 24 8.02 16.83 -27.90
N TYR A 25 9.13 17.45 -27.51
CA TYR A 25 10.09 16.88 -26.59
C TYR A 25 9.93 17.46 -25.18
N ARG A 26 10.26 16.64 -24.18
CA ARG A 26 10.43 17.04 -22.79
C ARG A 26 11.92 17.07 -22.47
N PRO A 27 12.50 18.23 -22.12
CA PRO A 27 13.89 18.31 -21.71
C PRO A 27 14.05 17.75 -20.29
N ILE A 28 14.93 16.76 -20.12
CA ILE A 28 15.29 16.19 -18.81
C ILE A 28 16.75 16.50 -18.51
N SER A 29 16.99 17.19 -17.39
CA SER A 29 18.34 17.52 -16.93
C SER A 29 18.97 16.36 -16.17
N VAL A 30 19.89 15.66 -16.83
CA VAL A 30 20.75 14.65 -16.21
C VAL A 30 21.85 15.38 -15.43
N CYS A 31 21.60 15.55 -14.14
CA CYS A 31 22.52 16.23 -13.22
C CYS A 31 23.64 15.30 -12.72
N ASN A 32 24.79 15.89 -12.36
CA ASN A 32 25.90 15.21 -11.68
C ASN A 32 25.44 14.49 -10.39
N VAL A 33 26.03 13.33 -10.08
CA VAL A 33 25.67 12.50 -8.91
C VAL A 33 25.90 13.24 -7.59
N THR A 34 27.04 13.90 -7.41
CA THR A 34 27.35 14.70 -6.22
C THR A 34 26.33 15.83 -6.03
N TYR A 35 25.93 16.50 -7.11
CA TYR A 35 24.85 17.49 -7.06
C TYR A 35 23.51 16.85 -6.67
N LYS A 36 23.18 15.66 -7.18
CA LYS A 36 21.97 14.93 -6.79
C LYS A 36 21.96 14.63 -5.29
N ILE A 37 23.10 14.25 -4.71
CA ILE A 37 23.22 14.05 -3.25
C ILE A 37 22.93 15.36 -2.50
N ILE A 38 23.59 16.46 -2.87
CA ILE A 38 23.39 17.77 -2.22
C ILE A 38 21.93 18.22 -2.33
N SER A 39 21.36 18.22 -3.53
CA SER A 39 19.96 18.61 -3.75
C SER A 39 18.98 17.70 -3.01
N LYS A 40 19.29 16.40 -2.89
CA LYS A 40 18.48 15.45 -2.13
C LYS A 40 18.54 15.73 -0.62
N LEU A 41 19.72 16.02 -0.07
CA LEU A 41 19.88 16.41 1.33
C LEU A 41 19.06 17.68 1.66
N LEU A 42 19.18 18.71 0.82
CA LEU A 42 18.39 19.94 0.99
C LEU A 42 16.89 19.65 0.92
N SER A 43 16.44 18.88 -0.08
CA SER A 43 15.02 18.52 -0.23
C SER A 43 14.49 17.70 0.94
N LYS A 44 15.26 16.74 1.48
CA LYS A 44 14.86 15.93 2.64
C LYS A 44 14.67 16.77 3.90
N ARG A 45 15.48 17.82 4.08
CA ARG A 45 15.32 18.78 5.18
C ARG A 45 14.07 19.66 5.01
N LEU A 46 13.69 19.99 3.77
CA LEU A 46 12.51 20.81 3.49
C LEU A 46 11.20 20.02 3.58
N GLN A 47 11.20 18.75 3.17
CA GLN A 47 10.02 17.90 3.05
C GLN A 47 9.05 17.90 4.25
N PRO A 48 9.51 17.81 5.52
CA PRO A 48 8.62 17.77 6.68
C PRO A 48 7.79 19.05 6.85
N PHE A 49 8.31 20.20 6.39
CA PHE A 49 7.68 21.51 6.57
C PHE A 49 6.69 21.85 5.45
N ILE A 50 6.84 21.23 4.28
CA ILE A 50 6.02 21.51 3.09
C ILE A 50 4.50 21.48 3.38
N PRO A 51 3.92 20.46 4.06
CA PRO A 51 2.48 20.43 4.31
C PRO A 51 1.93 21.65 5.05
N ALA A 52 2.73 22.27 5.92
CA ALA A 52 2.36 23.49 6.65
C ALA A 52 2.65 24.77 5.84
N MET A 53 3.60 24.71 4.90
CA MET A 53 4.00 25.85 4.09
C MET A 53 3.11 26.08 2.86
N VAL A 54 2.46 25.05 2.32
CA VAL A 54 1.60 25.19 1.13
C VAL A 54 0.12 25.01 1.46
N SER A 55 -0.73 25.77 0.75
CA SER A 55 -2.19 25.71 0.84
C SER A 55 -2.72 24.27 0.76
N PRO A 56 -3.79 23.92 1.50
CA PRO A 56 -4.45 22.61 1.36
C PRO A 56 -4.89 22.27 -0.07
N THR A 57 -5.00 23.27 -0.96
CA THR A 57 -5.36 23.11 -2.38
C THR A 57 -4.19 22.62 -3.25
N GLN A 58 -2.94 22.68 -2.79
CA GLN A 58 -1.76 22.13 -3.46
C GLN A 58 -1.53 20.66 -3.11
N THR A 59 -1.89 19.74 -3.99
CA THR A 59 -1.75 18.29 -3.70
C THR A 59 -0.50 17.64 -4.28
N ALA A 60 0.22 18.30 -5.19
CA ALA A 60 1.45 17.75 -5.77
C ALA A 60 2.64 17.83 -4.82
N PHE A 61 3.50 16.80 -4.85
CA PHE A 61 4.76 16.72 -4.10
C PHE A 61 4.68 16.89 -2.57
N THR A 62 3.48 16.99 -2.01
CA THR A 62 3.22 17.12 -0.57
C THR A 62 2.95 15.75 0.06
N PRO A 63 3.75 15.31 1.05
CA PRO A 63 3.52 14.04 1.73
C PRO A 63 2.09 13.92 2.28
N GLY A 64 1.46 12.74 2.09
CA GLY A 64 0.11 12.47 2.57
C GLY A 64 -1.03 12.94 1.68
N ARG A 65 -0.78 13.84 0.70
CA ARG A 65 -1.78 14.31 -0.27
C ARG A 65 -1.79 13.43 -1.53
N GLN A 66 -2.96 13.22 -2.13
CA GLN A 66 -3.11 12.31 -3.27
C GLN A 66 -3.65 13.04 -4.49
N ILE A 67 -3.19 12.65 -5.68
CA ILE A 67 -3.66 13.18 -6.96
C ILE A 67 -5.18 13.03 -7.16
N GLY A 68 -5.76 11.96 -6.60
CA GLY A 68 -7.21 11.70 -6.67
C GLY A 68 -8.06 12.70 -5.88
N ASP A 69 -7.47 13.41 -4.91
CA ASP A 69 -8.19 14.34 -4.03
C ASP A 69 -8.76 15.52 -4.84
N ASN A 70 -7.94 16.15 -5.69
CA ASN A 70 -8.39 17.24 -6.56
C ASN A 70 -9.48 16.78 -7.54
N ILE A 71 -9.37 15.56 -8.08
CA ILE A 71 -10.34 15.02 -9.04
C ILE A 71 -11.69 14.79 -8.37
N ILE A 72 -11.70 14.30 -7.13
CA ILE A 72 -12.93 14.14 -6.35
C ILE A 72 -13.57 15.51 -6.11
N ILE A 73 -12.81 16.51 -5.66
CA ILE A 73 -13.32 17.87 -5.43
C ILE A 73 -13.89 18.47 -6.71
N LEU A 74 -13.13 18.44 -7.81
CA LEU A 74 -13.57 18.97 -9.10
C LEU A 74 -14.91 18.35 -9.54
N ARG A 75 -15.05 17.03 -9.39
CA ARG A 75 -16.32 16.35 -9.75
C ARG A 75 -17.47 16.75 -8.85
N GLU A 76 -17.23 16.99 -7.57
CA GLU A 76 -18.25 17.52 -6.68
C GLU A 76 -18.67 18.95 -7.05
N VAL A 77 -17.73 19.80 -7.47
CA VAL A 77 -18.01 21.15 -8.01
C VAL A 77 -18.83 21.05 -9.28
N LEU A 78 -18.36 20.33 -10.29
CA LEU A 78 -19.06 20.19 -11.58
C LEU A 78 -20.43 19.54 -11.42
N HIS A 79 -20.57 18.59 -10.49
CA HIS A 79 -21.88 18.05 -10.14
C HIS A 79 -22.79 19.13 -9.57
N SER A 80 -22.32 19.95 -8.62
CA SER A 80 -23.10 21.07 -8.08
C SER A 80 -23.50 22.07 -9.18
N PHE A 81 -22.58 22.43 -10.08
CA PHE A 81 -22.84 23.31 -11.24
C PHE A 81 -23.94 22.78 -12.16
N SER A 82 -24.12 21.45 -12.23
CA SER A 82 -25.17 20.82 -13.04
C SER A 82 -26.55 20.79 -12.37
N LEU A 83 -26.65 21.07 -11.07
CA LEU A 83 -27.92 21.00 -10.33
C LEU A 83 -28.74 22.27 -10.56
N LYS A 84 -30.05 22.10 -10.85
CA LYS A 84 -30.99 23.23 -10.93
C LYS A 84 -31.05 24.07 -9.65
N SER A 85 -30.79 23.46 -8.50
CA SER A 85 -30.77 24.13 -7.19
C SER A 85 -29.54 25.00 -6.94
N TYR A 86 -28.53 24.96 -7.82
CA TYR A 86 -27.34 25.79 -7.71
C TYR A 86 -27.57 27.11 -8.43
N THR A 87 -27.94 28.15 -7.69
CA THR A 87 -28.41 29.42 -8.25
C THR A 87 -27.31 30.42 -8.58
N THR A 88 -26.08 30.20 -8.13
CA THR A 88 -24.97 31.12 -8.38
C THR A 88 -24.38 30.93 -9.78
N HIS A 89 -24.08 32.04 -10.45
CA HIS A 89 -23.36 32.05 -11.71
C HIS A 89 -21.89 31.83 -11.40
N SER A 90 -21.33 30.67 -11.76
CA SER A 90 -19.97 30.33 -11.34
C SER A 90 -19.22 29.65 -12.47
N PHE A 91 -17.90 29.70 -12.41
CA PHE A 91 -17.03 29.04 -13.37
C PHE A 91 -15.90 28.26 -12.70
N CYS A 92 -15.34 27.33 -13.47
CA CYS A 92 -14.10 26.62 -13.19
C CYS A 92 -13.19 26.83 -14.40
N LEU A 93 -12.11 27.56 -14.21
CA LEU A 93 -11.09 27.87 -15.23
C LEU A 93 -9.89 26.95 -15.00
N LYS A 94 -9.55 26.13 -15.99
CA LYS A 94 -8.26 25.48 -16.06
C LYS A 94 -7.27 26.41 -16.76
N VAL A 95 -6.16 26.68 -16.09
CA VAL A 95 -5.04 27.46 -16.59
C VAL A 95 -3.88 26.49 -16.90
N ASP A 96 -3.37 26.53 -18.11
CA ASP A 96 -2.13 25.84 -18.50
C ASP A 96 -0.96 26.82 -18.38
N LEU A 97 0.10 26.47 -17.64
CA LEU A 97 1.29 27.31 -17.52
C LEU A 97 2.36 26.90 -18.55
N SER A 98 2.68 27.81 -19.47
CA SER A 98 3.62 27.58 -20.56
C SER A 98 5.05 27.38 -20.05
N LYS A 99 5.61 26.18 -20.24
CA LYS A 99 6.99 25.83 -19.81
C LYS A 99 7.23 26.18 -18.32
N ALA A 100 6.29 25.79 -17.46
CA ALA A 100 6.20 26.28 -16.08
C ALA A 100 7.50 26.20 -15.28
N PHE A 101 8.26 25.09 -15.37
CA PHE A 101 9.54 24.97 -14.67
C PHE A 101 10.62 25.89 -15.24
N ASP A 102 10.66 26.05 -16.56
CA ASP A 102 11.75 26.72 -17.28
C ASP A 102 11.64 28.25 -17.20
N ARG A 103 10.44 28.79 -16.93
CA ARG A 103 10.19 30.24 -16.87
C ARG A 103 10.40 30.90 -15.51
N MET A 104 10.34 30.12 -14.42
CA MET A 104 10.35 30.63 -13.05
C MET A 104 11.49 31.61 -12.76
N ARG A 105 11.17 32.85 -12.38
CA ARG A 105 12.17 33.86 -11.99
C ARG A 105 12.84 33.47 -10.66
N TRP A 106 14.16 33.49 -10.64
CA TRP A 106 14.93 33.13 -9.45
C TRP A 106 14.77 34.14 -8.32
N SER A 107 14.74 35.44 -8.63
CA SER A 107 14.51 36.51 -7.66
C SER A 107 13.21 36.29 -6.90
N PHE A 108 12.13 35.95 -7.61
CA PHE A 108 10.84 35.62 -7.02
C PHE A 108 10.93 34.42 -6.07
N ILE A 109 11.56 33.32 -6.49
CA ILE A 109 11.77 32.14 -5.61
C ILE A 109 12.51 32.56 -4.33
N PHE A 110 13.60 33.32 -4.43
CA PHE A 110 14.36 33.71 -3.25
C PHE A 110 13.56 34.62 -2.32
N SER A 111 12.74 35.52 -2.86
CA SER A 111 11.80 36.32 -2.06
C SER A 111 10.78 35.45 -1.33
N VAL A 112 10.21 34.43 -1.98
CA VAL A 112 9.28 33.47 -1.34
C VAL A 112 9.96 32.71 -0.21
N LEU A 113 11.19 32.23 -0.41
CA LEU A 113 11.94 31.53 0.66
C LEU A 113 12.22 32.44 1.86
N LYS A 114 12.54 33.72 1.62
CA LYS A 114 12.72 34.72 2.68
C LYS A 114 11.41 34.99 3.42
N MET A 115 10.29 35.10 2.71
CA MET A 115 8.96 35.33 3.30
C MET A 115 8.52 34.16 4.20
N HIS A 116 8.90 32.93 3.86
CA HIS A 116 8.72 31.76 4.73
C HIS A 116 9.68 31.70 5.92
N GLY A 117 10.52 32.71 6.13
CA GLY A 117 11.45 32.78 7.27
C GLY A 117 12.60 31.78 7.20
N MET A 118 12.98 31.31 6.01
CA MET A 118 14.05 30.32 5.90
C MET A 118 15.42 30.92 6.31
N PRO A 119 16.29 30.15 6.99
CA PRO A 119 17.59 30.64 7.42
C PRO A 119 18.43 31.15 6.23
N PRO A 120 19.13 32.30 6.37
CA PRO A 120 19.92 32.90 5.28
C PRO A 120 20.93 31.93 4.65
N ASN A 121 21.59 31.10 5.46
CA ASN A 121 22.53 30.09 4.97
C ASN A 121 21.86 29.00 4.12
N TYR A 122 20.64 28.58 4.48
CA TYR A 122 19.88 27.61 3.69
C TYR A 122 19.46 28.21 2.34
N ILE A 123 19.00 29.48 2.33
CA ILE A 123 18.69 30.21 1.10
C ILE A 123 19.95 30.36 0.23
N ARG A 124 21.12 30.67 0.82
CA ARG A 124 22.41 30.73 0.08
C ARG A 124 22.76 29.41 -0.60
N TRP A 125 22.57 28.28 0.08
CA TRP A 125 22.80 26.96 -0.53
C TRP A 125 21.84 26.66 -1.67
N ILE A 126 20.55 26.99 -1.51
CA ILE A 126 19.56 26.86 -2.59
C ILE A 126 19.93 27.77 -3.76
N THR A 127 20.26 29.03 -3.49
CA THR A 127 20.70 30.01 -4.49
C THR A 127 21.86 29.44 -5.30
N ALA A 128 22.89 28.94 -4.63
CA ALA A 128 24.03 28.31 -5.30
C ALA A 128 23.63 27.09 -6.15
N CYS A 129 22.64 26.30 -5.74
CA CYS A 129 22.16 25.15 -6.53
C CYS A 129 21.41 25.57 -7.80
N VAL A 130 20.64 26.66 -7.73
CA VAL A 130 19.78 27.15 -8.81
C VAL A 130 20.60 27.96 -9.82
N THR A 131 21.35 28.97 -9.34
CA THR A 131 22.04 29.93 -10.22
C THR A 131 23.31 29.40 -10.89
N SER A 132 23.94 28.36 -10.32
CA SER A 132 25.15 27.77 -10.90
C SER A 132 24.89 26.85 -12.09
N ALA A 133 23.61 26.56 -12.39
CA ALA A 133 23.21 25.60 -13.42
C ALA A 133 23.85 25.91 -14.77
N ARG A 134 24.30 24.84 -15.44
CA ARG A 134 24.88 24.89 -16.78
C ARG A 134 24.34 23.70 -17.57
N PHE A 135 23.80 23.94 -18.75
CA PHE A 135 23.21 22.91 -19.59
C PHE A 135 24.02 22.71 -20.88
N SER A 136 24.07 21.45 -21.32
CA SER A 136 24.49 21.05 -22.66
C SER A 136 23.42 20.10 -23.20
N ILE A 137 23.03 20.23 -24.46
CA ILE A 137 21.98 19.39 -25.04
C ILE A 137 22.63 18.10 -25.55
N LEU A 138 22.04 16.94 -25.25
CA LEU A 138 22.51 15.68 -25.82
C LEU A 138 21.87 15.45 -27.18
N VAL A 139 22.68 15.52 -28.24
CA VAL A 139 22.31 15.21 -29.61
C VAL A 139 23.04 13.94 -30.02
N ASN A 140 22.30 12.87 -30.35
CA ASN A 140 22.86 11.57 -30.74
C ASN A 140 23.93 10.99 -29.78
N GLY A 141 23.78 11.27 -28.47
CA GLY A 141 24.71 10.80 -27.43
C GLY A 141 25.89 11.72 -27.15
N SER A 142 26.11 12.74 -27.98
CA SER A 142 27.15 13.76 -27.81
C SER A 142 26.58 15.02 -27.18
N ALA A 143 27.31 15.60 -26.22
CA ALA A 143 26.90 16.85 -25.60
C ALA A 143 27.27 18.01 -26.52
N ASP A 144 26.28 18.79 -26.92
CA ASP A 144 26.41 19.90 -27.84
C ASP A 144 25.81 21.20 -27.26
N GLY A 145 26.46 22.31 -27.58
CA GLY A 145 26.14 23.64 -27.09
C GLY A 145 26.36 23.84 -25.59
N PHE A 146 26.29 25.10 -25.19
CA PHE A 146 26.38 25.52 -23.80
C PHE A 146 25.32 26.58 -23.51
N ILE A 147 24.45 26.30 -22.54
CA ILE A 147 23.37 27.21 -22.13
C ILE A 147 23.54 27.51 -20.65
N GLN A 148 23.73 28.79 -20.33
CA GLN A 148 23.66 29.30 -18.97
C GLN A 148 22.26 29.91 -18.74
N PRO A 149 21.38 29.26 -17.97
CA PRO A 149 20.06 29.80 -17.67
C PRO A 149 20.18 31.07 -16.84
N THR A 150 19.22 31.98 -17.02
CA THR A 150 19.02 33.17 -16.18
C THR A 150 17.77 33.05 -15.31
N ASN A 151 16.89 32.09 -15.65
CA ASN A 151 15.67 31.73 -14.96
C ASN A 151 15.42 30.22 -15.09
N GLY A 152 14.39 29.73 -14.40
CA GLY A 152 13.92 28.36 -14.48
C GLY A 152 14.54 27.39 -13.46
N LEU A 153 13.90 26.23 -13.33
CA LEU A 153 14.26 25.16 -12.40
C LEU A 153 14.62 23.88 -13.17
N ARG A 154 15.65 23.16 -12.71
CA ARG A 154 16.14 21.93 -13.37
C ARG A 154 15.11 20.81 -13.31
N GLN A 155 14.58 20.39 -14.47
CA GLN A 155 13.71 19.21 -14.55
C GLN A 155 14.52 17.93 -14.29
N GLY A 156 14.21 17.24 -13.19
CA GLY A 156 14.95 16.05 -12.72
C GLY A 156 15.83 16.29 -11.48
N CYS A 157 15.89 17.52 -10.96
CA CYS A 157 16.50 17.81 -9.67
C CYS A 157 15.54 17.48 -8.51
N ALA A 158 16.05 16.94 -7.40
CA ALA A 158 15.23 16.58 -6.24
C ALA A 158 14.65 17.80 -5.49
N LEU A 159 15.31 18.96 -5.59
CA LEU A 159 14.91 20.21 -4.92
C LEU A 159 13.87 21.00 -5.72
N SER A 160 13.98 20.99 -7.05
CA SER A 160 13.17 21.81 -7.95
C SER A 160 11.65 21.67 -7.77
N PRO A 161 11.05 20.47 -7.58
CA PRO A 161 9.62 20.34 -7.35
C PRO A 161 9.11 21.12 -6.14
N TYR A 162 9.89 21.14 -5.05
CA TYR A 162 9.53 21.83 -3.82
C TYR A 162 9.59 23.35 -3.96
N LEU A 163 10.64 23.86 -4.63
CA LEU A 163 10.75 25.28 -4.94
C LEU A 163 9.61 25.75 -5.84
N PHE A 164 9.23 24.91 -6.80
CA PHE A 164 8.13 25.22 -7.72
C PHE A 164 6.79 25.31 -6.98
N ILE A 165 6.43 24.33 -6.16
CA ILE A 165 5.15 24.37 -5.44
C ILE A 165 5.07 25.52 -4.44
N LEU A 166 6.17 25.89 -3.77
CA LEU A 166 6.20 27.05 -2.87
C LEU A 166 5.97 28.35 -3.64
N ALA A 167 6.57 28.47 -4.82
CA ALA A 167 6.43 29.66 -5.64
C ALA A 167 5.03 29.79 -6.27
N ILE A 168 4.45 28.69 -6.75
CA ILE A 168 3.07 28.67 -7.28
C ILE A 168 2.02 28.86 -6.16
N ASP A 169 2.31 28.42 -4.93
CA ASP A 169 1.38 28.59 -3.79
C ASP A 169 1.07 30.07 -3.49
N VAL A 170 1.98 30.99 -3.85
CA VAL A 170 1.75 32.44 -3.77
C VAL A 170 0.46 32.84 -4.51
N LEU A 171 0.18 32.25 -5.68
CA LEU A 171 -1.05 32.53 -6.41
C LEU A 171 -2.28 32.09 -5.59
N SER A 172 -2.26 30.91 -4.97
CA SER A 172 -3.38 30.48 -4.12
C SER A 172 -3.59 31.37 -2.90
N ARG A 173 -2.50 31.90 -2.33
CA ARG A 173 -2.56 32.85 -1.20
C ARG A 173 -3.11 34.20 -1.64
N LEU A 174 -2.69 34.68 -2.80
CA LEU A 174 -3.20 35.91 -3.41
C LEU A 174 -4.70 35.78 -3.67
N LEU A 175 -5.16 34.72 -4.33
CA LEU A 175 -6.60 34.47 -4.55
C LEU A 175 -7.38 34.39 -3.23
N GLN A 176 -6.82 33.77 -2.19
CA GLN A 176 -7.47 33.72 -0.89
C GLN A 176 -7.54 35.08 -0.20
N PHE A 177 -6.49 35.90 -0.34
CA PHE A 177 -6.47 37.28 0.15
C PHE A 177 -7.59 38.10 -0.52
N MET A 178 -7.70 38.05 -1.85
CA MET A 178 -8.76 38.76 -2.58
C MET A 178 -10.18 38.30 -2.17
N VAL A 179 -10.35 37.02 -1.80
CA VAL A 179 -11.62 36.54 -1.24
C VAL A 179 -11.90 37.13 0.14
N ASN A 180 -10.88 37.24 0.98
CA ASN A 180 -11.05 37.81 2.32
C ASN A 180 -11.37 39.31 2.26
N GLU A 181 -10.83 40.03 1.28
CA GLU A 181 -11.14 41.44 1.00
C GLU A 181 -12.49 41.62 0.28
N GLY A 182 -13.18 40.53 -0.09
CA GLY A 182 -14.48 40.58 -0.75
C GLY A 182 -14.44 40.92 -2.25
N GLN A 183 -13.25 40.97 -2.85
CA GLN A 183 -13.05 41.26 -4.27
C GLN A 183 -13.32 40.04 -5.17
N LEU A 184 -13.07 38.82 -4.65
CA LEU A 184 -13.48 37.57 -5.28
C LEU A 184 -14.45 36.83 -4.35
N LYS A 185 -15.41 36.09 -4.90
CA LYS A 185 -16.31 35.26 -4.07
C LYS A 185 -15.88 33.80 -3.99
N GLY A 186 -15.22 33.29 -5.04
CA GLY A 186 -14.90 31.87 -5.18
C GLY A 186 -16.16 30.99 -5.24
N VAL A 187 -16.01 29.68 -4.98
CA VAL A 187 -17.12 28.71 -5.06
C VAL A 187 -17.35 28.00 -3.74
N LYS A 188 -18.60 28.00 -3.25
CA LYS A 188 -19.05 27.16 -2.13
C LYS A 188 -19.92 26.02 -2.65
N ILE A 189 -19.56 24.78 -2.33
CA ILE A 189 -20.29 23.58 -2.77
C ILE A 189 -21.56 23.35 -1.93
N ALA A 190 -21.52 23.68 -0.65
CA ALA A 190 -22.62 23.52 0.31
C ALA A 190 -22.51 24.56 1.43
N ARG A 191 -23.58 24.75 2.21
CA ARG A 191 -23.56 25.62 3.39
C ARG A 191 -22.56 25.09 4.42
N GLY A 192 -21.65 25.94 4.88
CA GLY A 192 -20.57 25.55 5.80
C GLY A 192 -19.40 24.80 5.15
N SER A 193 -19.39 24.65 3.83
CA SER A 193 -18.22 24.19 3.07
C SER A 193 -17.20 25.33 2.94
N PRO A 194 -15.89 25.04 2.86
CA PRO A 194 -14.88 26.06 2.65
C PRO A 194 -15.08 26.72 1.28
N VAL A 195 -14.66 27.98 1.16
CA VAL A 195 -14.60 28.64 -0.15
C VAL A 195 -13.48 28.00 -0.95
N LEU A 196 -13.81 27.50 -2.14
CA LEU A 196 -12.83 27.02 -3.11
C LEU A 196 -12.46 28.17 -4.03
N THR A 197 -11.18 28.51 -4.06
CA THR A 197 -10.58 29.48 -4.98
C THR A 197 -9.72 28.80 -6.03
N SER A 198 -8.98 27.76 -5.64
CA SER A 198 -8.10 27.02 -6.54
C SER A 198 -7.95 25.55 -6.17
N LEU A 199 -7.53 24.73 -7.15
CA LEU A 199 -6.94 23.41 -6.94
C LEU A 199 -5.67 23.32 -7.78
N MET A 200 -4.57 22.92 -7.15
CA MET A 200 -3.26 22.87 -7.79
C MET A 200 -2.69 21.46 -7.70
N TYR A 201 -2.12 21.00 -8.80
CA TYR A 201 -1.24 19.84 -8.83
C TYR A 201 0.00 20.21 -9.64
N ALA A 202 0.99 20.80 -8.95
CA ALA A 202 2.14 21.42 -9.59
C ALA A 202 1.67 22.51 -10.59
N ASP A 203 1.92 22.32 -11.88
CA ASP A 203 1.60 23.24 -12.98
C ASP A 203 0.14 23.12 -13.47
N ASP A 204 -0.55 22.02 -13.15
CA ASP A 204 -1.97 21.86 -13.45
C ASP A 204 -2.84 22.65 -12.45
N LEU A 205 -3.29 23.84 -12.88
CA LEU A 205 -4.05 24.79 -12.07
C LEU A 205 -5.52 24.86 -12.48
N LEU A 206 -6.42 24.77 -11.50
CA LEU A 206 -7.83 25.09 -11.62
C LEU A 206 -8.14 26.28 -10.70
N ILE A 207 -8.88 27.25 -11.21
CA ILE A 207 -9.38 28.42 -10.47
C ILE A 207 -10.90 28.41 -10.51
N PHE A 208 -11.52 28.80 -9.40
CA PHE A 208 -12.96 28.85 -9.23
C PHE A 208 -13.38 30.26 -8.85
N GLY A 209 -14.45 30.76 -9.48
CA GLY A 209 -14.95 32.10 -9.23
C GLY A 209 -16.43 32.25 -9.60
N GLU A 210 -17.00 33.39 -9.24
CA GLU A 210 -18.29 33.85 -9.73
C GLU A 210 -18.16 34.37 -11.16
N ALA A 211 -19.09 33.99 -12.03
CA ALA A 211 -19.18 34.53 -13.38
C ALA A 211 -19.91 35.87 -13.33
N SER A 212 -19.16 36.94 -13.04
CA SER A 212 -19.56 38.34 -13.14
C SER A 212 -18.49 39.15 -13.89
N TYR A 213 -18.82 40.34 -14.37
CA TYR A 213 -17.84 41.17 -15.08
C TYR A 213 -16.70 41.59 -14.14
N GLU A 214 -17.05 42.00 -12.93
CA GLU A 214 -16.14 42.53 -11.92
C GLU A 214 -15.14 41.45 -11.46
N GLU A 215 -15.63 40.26 -11.08
CA GLU A 215 -14.76 39.19 -10.57
C GLU A 215 -13.84 38.64 -11.66
N VAL A 216 -14.32 38.59 -12.91
CA VAL A 216 -13.53 38.12 -14.06
C VAL A 216 -12.41 39.10 -14.41
N ILE A 217 -12.67 40.40 -14.42
CA ILE A 217 -11.65 41.42 -14.66
C ILE A 217 -10.60 41.40 -13.56
N GLU A 218 -11.03 41.37 -12.30
CA GLU A 218 -10.12 41.38 -11.14
C GLU A 218 -9.24 40.12 -11.10
N LEU A 219 -9.83 38.96 -11.39
CA LEU A 219 -9.07 37.72 -11.50
C LEU A 219 -8.06 37.78 -12.65
N ASN A 220 -8.41 38.35 -13.80
CA ASN A 220 -7.50 38.48 -14.93
C ASN A 220 -6.31 39.40 -14.60
N ASN A 221 -6.57 40.52 -13.92
CA ASN A 221 -5.52 41.43 -13.43
C ASN A 221 -4.61 40.74 -12.42
N THR A 222 -5.19 39.97 -11.49
CA THR A 222 -4.45 39.18 -10.50
C THR A 222 -3.53 38.15 -11.18
N LEU A 223 -4.03 37.46 -12.20
CA LEU A 223 -3.25 36.50 -12.99
C LEU A 223 -2.12 37.18 -13.76
N ALA A 224 -2.38 38.34 -14.37
CA ALA A 224 -1.37 39.13 -15.06
C ALA A 224 -0.25 39.58 -14.12
N LEU A 225 -0.60 40.12 -12.95
CA LEU A 225 0.36 40.51 -11.90
C LEU A 225 1.20 39.31 -11.45
N PHE A 226 0.56 38.16 -11.19
CA PHE A 226 1.29 36.96 -10.80
C PHE A 226 2.28 36.50 -11.89
N CYS A 227 1.86 36.52 -13.15
CA CYS A 227 2.72 36.18 -14.29
C CYS A 227 3.91 37.16 -14.40
N GLU A 228 3.66 38.45 -14.21
CA GLU A 228 4.69 39.49 -14.22
C GLU A 228 5.76 39.24 -13.14
N ILE A 229 5.37 39.03 -11.89
CA ILE A 229 6.32 38.87 -10.78
C ILE A 229 7.04 37.51 -10.81
N SER A 230 6.34 36.44 -11.16
CA SER A 230 6.88 35.07 -11.14
C SER A 230 7.64 34.70 -12.42
N GLY A 231 7.39 35.42 -13.51
CA GLY A 231 7.84 35.10 -14.87
C GLY A 231 7.03 34.00 -15.56
N GLN A 232 5.95 33.51 -14.94
CA GLN A 232 5.03 32.57 -15.57
C GLN A 232 4.29 33.19 -16.75
N GLU A 233 3.71 32.32 -17.58
CA GLU A 233 2.92 32.72 -18.73
C GLU A 233 1.77 31.71 -18.92
N ILE A 234 0.57 32.22 -19.21
CA ILE A 234 -0.61 31.39 -19.45
C ILE A 234 -0.60 30.91 -20.91
N GLY A 235 -0.74 29.59 -21.09
CA GLY A 235 -0.94 28.96 -22.39
C GLY A 235 -2.41 28.92 -22.77
N GLU A 236 -2.77 29.59 -23.86
CA GLU A 236 -4.15 29.71 -24.34
C GLU A 236 -4.69 28.38 -24.91
N ASP A 237 -3.83 27.60 -25.59
CA ASP A 237 -4.25 26.41 -26.33
C ASP A 237 -4.87 25.30 -25.51
N LYS A 238 -4.48 25.20 -24.24
CA LYS A 238 -4.86 24.11 -23.32
C LYS A 238 -5.67 24.59 -22.12
N SER A 239 -5.87 25.90 -22.02
CA SER A 239 -6.72 26.51 -21.01
C SER A 239 -8.18 26.36 -21.43
N TRP A 240 -9.03 25.99 -20.48
CA TRP A 240 -10.46 25.80 -20.74
C TRP A 240 -11.30 26.26 -19.56
N ILE A 241 -12.57 26.57 -19.82
CA ILE A 241 -13.50 27.05 -18.80
C ILE A 241 -14.83 26.30 -18.82
N TRP A 242 -15.33 25.96 -17.63
CA TRP A 242 -16.61 25.30 -17.42
C TRP A 242 -17.52 26.17 -16.55
N PHE A 243 -18.78 26.36 -16.97
CA PHE A 243 -19.74 27.21 -16.25
C PHE A 243 -20.82 26.42 -15.50
N SER A 244 -21.43 27.02 -14.48
CA SER A 244 -22.69 26.54 -13.93
C SER A 244 -23.82 26.67 -14.96
N ASN A 245 -24.81 25.76 -14.88
CA ASN A 245 -25.88 25.68 -15.88
C ASN A 245 -26.67 26.99 -16.00
N ASN A 246 -26.80 27.73 -14.89
CA ASN A 246 -27.59 28.94 -14.79
C ASN A 246 -26.84 30.21 -15.25
N THR A 247 -25.54 30.14 -15.56
CA THR A 247 -24.78 31.32 -16.03
C THR A 247 -25.30 31.83 -17.38
N PRO A 248 -25.66 33.13 -17.51
CA PRO A 248 -26.09 33.74 -18.76
C PRO A 248 -25.05 33.69 -19.87
N ASN A 249 -25.48 33.54 -21.14
CA ASN A 249 -24.57 33.40 -22.29
C ASN A 249 -23.66 34.63 -22.49
N HIS A 250 -24.17 35.86 -22.31
CA HIS A 250 -23.36 37.07 -22.47
C HIS A 250 -22.18 37.11 -21.49
N ILE A 251 -22.38 36.67 -20.23
CA ILE A 251 -21.29 36.56 -19.26
C ILE A 251 -20.32 35.44 -19.65
N ARG A 252 -20.84 34.30 -20.14
CA ARG A 252 -19.98 33.18 -20.57
C ARG A 252 -19.03 33.61 -21.69
N GLU A 253 -19.56 34.29 -22.71
CA GLU A 253 -18.79 34.81 -23.83
C GLU A 253 -17.75 35.82 -23.38
N PHE A 254 -18.14 36.77 -22.51
CA PHE A 254 -17.21 37.72 -21.91
C PHE A 254 -16.08 37.02 -21.14
N THR A 255 -16.41 36.05 -20.28
CA THR A 255 -15.43 35.33 -19.47
C THR A 255 -14.47 34.49 -20.32
N VAL A 256 -15.00 33.82 -21.35
CA VAL A 256 -14.21 33.05 -22.33
C VAL A 256 -13.21 33.95 -23.05
N HIS A 257 -13.67 35.12 -23.52
CA HIS A 257 -12.84 36.09 -24.22
C HIS A 257 -11.75 36.68 -23.31
N THR A 258 -12.13 37.11 -22.09
CA THR A 258 -11.20 37.74 -21.14
C THR A 258 -10.06 36.81 -20.73
N PHE A 259 -10.36 35.54 -20.42
CA PHE A 259 -9.31 34.56 -20.06
C PHE A 259 -8.65 33.87 -21.24
N ARG A 260 -9.10 34.14 -22.48
CA ARG A 260 -8.62 33.48 -23.71
C ARG A 260 -8.62 31.94 -23.58
N ALA A 261 -9.68 31.42 -22.97
CA ALA A 261 -9.82 30.00 -22.64
C ALA A 261 -10.91 29.35 -23.50
N LYS A 262 -10.73 28.09 -23.88
CA LYS A 262 -11.73 27.37 -24.68
C LYS A 262 -12.93 26.97 -23.80
N LEU A 263 -14.14 26.97 -24.34
CA LEU A 263 -15.28 26.39 -23.62
C LEU A 263 -15.05 24.88 -23.43
N ALA A 264 -15.12 24.42 -22.19
CA ALA A 264 -14.84 23.03 -21.85
C ALA A 264 -15.90 22.09 -22.45
N THR A 265 -15.43 20.97 -23.00
CA THR A 265 -16.29 19.90 -23.50
C THR A 265 -16.35 18.72 -22.52
N ARG A 266 -17.28 17.79 -22.73
CA ARG A 266 -17.31 16.54 -21.94
C ARG A 266 -16.05 15.68 -22.08
N ALA A 267 -15.26 15.89 -23.13
CA ALA A 267 -14.04 15.16 -23.42
C ALA A 267 -12.83 15.66 -22.60
N GLU A 268 -12.97 16.77 -21.86
CA GLU A 268 -11.85 17.35 -21.13
C GLU A 268 -11.29 16.40 -20.07
N VAL A 269 -9.96 16.46 -19.96
CA VAL A 269 -9.17 15.62 -19.08
C VAL A 269 -8.41 16.51 -18.09
N TYR A 270 -8.50 16.16 -16.81
CA TYR A 270 -7.71 16.76 -15.75
C TYR A 270 -6.89 15.68 -15.07
N LEU A 271 -5.57 15.88 -14.98
CA LEU A 271 -4.63 14.91 -14.40
C LEU A 271 -4.73 13.52 -15.06
N GLY A 272 -5.04 13.43 -16.35
CA GLY A 272 -5.20 12.14 -17.03
C GLY A 272 -6.48 11.38 -16.69
N SER A 273 -7.45 12.01 -16.01
CA SER A 273 -8.79 11.46 -15.77
C SER A 273 -9.86 12.33 -16.45
N PRO A 274 -10.86 11.74 -17.17
CA PRO A 274 -11.91 12.53 -17.76
C PRO A 274 -12.83 13.12 -16.69
N ILE A 275 -13.15 14.41 -16.78
CA ILE A 275 -13.81 15.14 -15.69
C ILE A 275 -15.29 14.77 -15.53
N THR A 276 -15.99 14.40 -16.61
CA THR A 276 -17.43 14.06 -16.61
C THR A 276 -17.76 12.60 -16.96
N ALA A 277 -16.79 11.68 -16.82
CA ALA A 277 -16.96 10.28 -17.22
C ALA A 277 -18.10 9.59 -16.45
N THR A 278 -19.17 9.23 -17.15
CA THR A 278 -20.29 8.44 -16.62
C THR A 278 -20.73 7.33 -17.56
N ARG A 279 -20.47 7.46 -18.86
CA ARG A 279 -20.89 6.51 -19.91
C ARG A 279 -19.75 5.56 -20.26
N LEU A 280 -20.11 4.42 -20.85
CA LEU A 280 -19.15 3.45 -21.37
C LEU A 280 -18.15 4.07 -22.36
N THR A 281 -18.63 4.96 -23.23
CA THR A 281 -17.85 5.66 -24.26
C THR A 281 -16.74 6.52 -23.65
N ASP A 282 -17.00 7.10 -22.48
CA ASP A 282 -16.05 7.99 -21.80
C ASP A 282 -14.81 7.20 -21.29
N PHE A 283 -14.92 5.86 -21.20
CA PHE A 283 -13.83 4.96 -20.82
C PHE A 283 -13.15 4.26 -22.01
N CYS A 284 -13.56 4.52 -23.26
CA CYS A 284 -12.89 3.99 -24.45
C CYS A 284 -11.38 4.35 -24.50
N PRO A 285 -10.94 5.57 -24.16
CA PRO A 285 -9.51 5.89 -24.12
C PRO A 285 -8.73 5.00 -23.14
N LEU A 286 -9.31 4.65 -21.99
CA LEU A 286 -8.71 3.74 -21.02
C LEU A 286 -8.61 2.32 -21.60
N LEU A 287 -9.68 1.83 -22.23
CA LEU A 287 -9.70 0.52 -22.89
C LEU A 287 -8.61 0.44 -23.95
N ASN A 288 -8.54 1.44 -24.84
CA ASN A 288 -7.54 1.51 -25.91
C ASN A 288 -6.12 1.59 -25.35
N LYS A 289 -5.90 2.37 -24.28
CA LYS A 289 -4.60 2.45 -23.61
C LYS A 289 -4.15 1.10 -23.03
N ILE A 290 -5.06 0.33 -22.44
CA ILE A 290 -4.76 -1.01 -21.94
C ILE A 290 -4.51 -1.96 -23.11
N GLU A 291 -5.35 -1.91 -24.13
CA GLU A 291 -5.23 -2.75 -25.33
C GLU A 291 -3.92 -2.52 -26.05
N HIS A 292 -3.54 -1.27 -26.30
CA HIS A 292 -2.25 -0.89 -26.89
C HIS A 292 -1.07 -1.39 -26.06
N LYS A 293 -1.11 -1.23 -24.74
CA LYS A 293 -0.07 -1.78 -23.84
C LYS A 293 0.03 -3.31 -23.96
N LEU A 294 -1.10 -4.01 -24.02
CA LEU A 294 -1.13 -5.48 -24.15
C LEU A 294 -0.67 -5.96 -25.54
N GLN A 295 -0.97 -5.21 -26.61
CA GLN A 295 -0.63 -5.54 -27.99
C GLN A 295 0.84 -5.25 -28.34
N ASN A 296 1.39 -4.12 -27.85
CA ASN A 296 2.77 -3.72 -28.13
C ASN A 296 3.81 -4.71 -27.59
N TRP A 297 3.43 -5.48 -26.57
CA TRP A 297 4.24 -6.59 -26.14
C TRP A 297 4.01 -7.72 -27.12
N LYS A 298 5.02 -8.04 -27.95
CA LYS A 298 5.07 -9.21 -28.84
C LYS A 298 4.72 -10.47 -28.05
N SER A 299 3.43 -10.75 -27.88
CA SER A 299 2.95 -11.67 -26.85
C SER A 299 3.34 -13.10 -27.16
N ALA A 300 3.69 -13.38 -28.42
CA ALA A 300 4.30 -14.62 -28.89
C ALA A 300 5.70 -14.89 -28.30
N LEU A 301 6.47 -13.85 -27.98
CA LEU A 301 7.82 -13.96 -27.41
C LEU A 301 7.83 -14.13 -25.89
N LEU A 302 6.68 -13.92 -25.23
CA LEU A 302 6.58 -13.90 -23.78
C LEU A 302 6.07 -15.23 -23.23
N SER A 303 6.81 -15.80 -22.28
CA SER A 303 6.28 -16.88 -21.45
C SER A 303 5.05 -16.41 -20.67
N GLN A 304 4.16 -17.34 -20.32
CA GLN A 304 2.97 -17.00 -19.51
C GLN A 304 3.33 -16.42 -18.13
N ALA A 305 4.47 -16.83 -17.55
CA ALA A 305 5.01 -16.21 -16.35
C ALA A 305 5.41 -14.75 -16.59
N GLY A 306 6.04 -14.44 -17.73
CA GLY A 306 6.35 -13.07 -18.14
C GLY A 306 5.09 -12.21 -18.36
N LYS A 307 4.05 -12.78 -19.00
CA LYS A 307 2.74 -12.11 -19.16
C LYS A 307 2.11 -11.76 -17.82
N MET A 308 2.17 -12.68 -16.84
CA MET A 308 1.70 -12.42 -15.47
C MET A 308 2.44 -11.25 -14.81
N VAL A 309 3.76 -11.14 -14.99
CA VAL A 309 4.56 -10.04 -14.44
C VAL A 309 4.11 -8.71 -15.05
N LEU A 310 3.93 -8.63 -16.38
CA LEU A 310 3.48 -7.42 -17.06
C LEU A 310 2.07 -6.98 -16.67
N ILE A 311 1.14 -7.93 -16.49
CA ILE A 311 -0.19 -7.62 -15.98
C ILE A 311 -0.07 -6.93 -14.61
N LYS A 312 0.75 -7.47 -13.70
CA LYS A 312 0.92 -6.95 -12.35
C LYS A 312 1.69 -5.63 -12.28
N SER A 313 2.73 -5.45 -13.10
CA SER A 313 3.60 -4.28 -13.05
C SER A 313 3.08 -3.09 -13.87
N VAL A 314 2.22 -3.32 -14.86
CA VAL A 314 1.76 -2.26 -15.76
C VAL A 314 0.24 -2.12 -15.79
N VAL A 315 -0.50 -3.21 -15.96
CA VAL A 315 -1.96 -3.14 -16.12
C VAL A 315 -2.63 -2.84 -14.78
N GLU A 316 -2.28 -3.58 -13.71
CA GLU A 316 -2.86 -3.37 -12.38
C GLU A 316 -2.64 -1.94 -11.84
N PRO A 317 -1.46 -1.30 -11.95
CA PRO A 317 -1.28 0.10 -11.55
C PRO A 317 -2.06 1.09 -12.43
N THR A 318 -2.15 0.85 -13.75
CA THR A 318 -2.97 1.66 -14.65
C THR A 318 -4.45 1.61 -14.22
N MET A 319 -4.93 0.42 -13.83
CA MET A 319 -6.28 0.22 -13.32
C MET A 319 -6.49 0.87 -11.96
N LEU A 320 -5.53 0.74 -11.05
CA LEU A 320 -5.60 1.35 -9.72
C LEU A 320 -5.80 2.86 -9.83
N TYR A 321 -5.06 3.52 -10.72
CA TYR A 321 -5.21 4.95 -10.98
C TYR A 321 -6.62 5.29 -11.50
N ALA A 322 -7.11 4.54 -12.49
CA ALA A 322 -8.46 4.76 -13.04
C ALA A 322 -9.56 4.56 -11.98
N MET A 323 -9.43 3.55 -11.11
CA MET A 323 -10.38 3.24 -10.04
C MET A 323 -10.36 4.28 -8.91
N GLN A 324 -9.21 4.89 -8.62
CA GLN A 324 -9.10 5.96 -7.63
C GLN A 324 -9.77 7.24 -8.15
N THR A 325 -9.60 7.54 -9.42
CA THR A 325 -10.12 8.78 -9.99
C THR A 325 -11.56 8.65 -10.47
N SER A 326 -12.07 7.45 -10.74
CA SER A 326 -13.39 7.22 -11.34
C SER A 326 -14.09 5.95 -10.89
N VAL A 327 -15.42 5.99 -10.84
CA VAL A 327 -16.24 4.80 -10.64
C VAL A 327 -16.40 4.07 -11.96
N LEU A 328 -15.66 2.97 -12.14
CA LEU A 328 -15.71 2.17 -13.36
C LEU A 328 -16.98 1.30 -13.39
N PRO A 329 -17.82 1.40 -14.44
CA PRO A 329 -18.97 0.51 -14.60
C PRO A 329 -18.57 -0.96 -14.67
N LYS A 330 -19.42 -1.86 -14.14
CA LYS A 330 -19.18 -3.32 -14.18
C LYS A 330 -18.93 -3.84 -15.60
N SER A 331 -19.58 -3.26 -16.61
CA SER A 331 -19.37 -3.59 -18.03
C SER A 331 -17.96 -3.22 -18.52
N VAL A 332 -17.41 -2.07 -18.12
CA VAL A 332 -16.01 -1.69 -18.39
C VAL A 332 -15.06 -2.68 -17.72
N LEU A 333 -15.27 -2.98 -16.44
CA LEU A 333 -14.44 -3.93 -15.69
C LEU A 333 -14.44 -5.32 -16.35
N LYS A 334 -15.60 -5.80 -16.80
CA LYS A 334 -15.71 -7.07 -17.54
C LYS A 334 -14.96 -7.04 -18.87
N LYS A 335 -15.04 -5.95 -19.64
CA LYS A 335 -14.28 -5.78 -20.89
C LYS A 335 -12.78 -5.82 -20.64
N ILE A 336 -12.29 -5.09 -19.64
CA ILE A 336 -10.86 -5.08 -19.26
C ILE A 336 -10.40 -6.46 -18.81
N GLN A 337 -11.17 -7.12 -17.93
CA GLN A 337 -10.85 -8.47 -17.48
C GLN A 337 -10.80 -9.47 -18.64
N SER A 338 -11.68 -9.34 -19.64
CA SER A 338 -11.66 -10.15 -20.85
C SER A 338 -10.36 -9.95 -21.64
N ARG A 339 -9.90 -8.69 -21.80
CA ARG A 339 -8.62 -8.37 -22.45
C ARG A 339 -7.43 -8.95 -21.70
N ILE A 340 -7.39 -8.80 -20.37
CA ILE A 340 -6.33 -9.39 -19.51
C ILE A 340 -6.32 -10.91 -19.63
N ARG A 341 -7.50 -11.55 -19.58
CA ARG A 341 -7.64 -13.00 -19.72
C ARG A 341 -7.17 -13.49 -21.08
N SER A 342 -7.58 -12.79 -22.15
CA SER A 342 -7.15 -13.08 -23.53
C SER A 342 -5.63 -13.01 -23.63
N PHE A 343 -5.03 -11.90 -23.18
CA PHE A 343 -3.58 -11.74 -23.17
C PHE A 343 -2.86 -12.83 -22.37
N PHE A 344 -3.37 -13.20 -21.18
CA PHE A 344 -2.75 -14.20 -20.33
C PHE A 344 -2.74 -15.62 -20.92
N TRP A 345 -3.81 -16.01 -21.63
CA TRP A 345 -3.93 -17.37 -22.18
C TRP A 345 -3.42 -17.49 -23.62
N ASN A 346 -3.71 -16.51 -24.48
CA ASN A 346 -3.40 -16.57 -25.91
C ASN A 346 -1.91 -16.28 -26.17
N ASN A 347 -1.43 -16.68 -27.35
CA ASN A 347 -0.07 -16.44 -27.78
C ASN A 347 -0.04 -15.72 -29.13
N GLY A 348 0.13 -14.39 -29.12
CA GLY A 348 -0.09 -13.59 -30.31
C GLY A 348 -1.56 -13.66 -30.74
N THR A 349 -1.77 -13.96 -32.02
CA THR A 349 -3.08 -14.16 -32.64
C THR A 349 -3.65 -15.55 -32.38
N GLU A 350 -2.84 -16.51 -31.92
CA GLU A 350 -3.29 -17.87 -31.62
C GLU A 350 -4.16 -17.91 -30.36
N LYS A 351 -5.43 -18.25 -30.54
CA LYS A 351 -6.34 -18.53 -29.44
C LYS A 351 -5.95 -19.84 -28.77
N ARG A 352 -5.66 -19.79 -27.47
CA ARG A 352 -5.37 -20.97 -26.66
C ARG A 352 -6.49 -21.24 -25.67
N MET A 353 -6.66 -22.51 -25.34
CA MET A 353 -7.70 -22.94 -24.40
C MET A 353 -7.40 -22.42 -22.98
N SER A 354 -8.42 -21.84 -22.33
CA SER A 354 -8.34 -21.44 -20.92
C SER A 354 -8.51 -22.67 -20.02
N LEU A 355 -7.41 -23.27 -19.57
CA LEU A 355 -7.44 -24.51 -18.76
C LEU A 355 -7.93 -24.30 -17.32
N LEU A 356 -8.00 -23.07 -16.82
CA LEU A 356 -8.53 -22.78 -15.49
C LEU A 356 -9.51 -21.60 -15.54
N ALA A 357 -10.60 -21.70 -14.77
CA ALA A 357 -11.56 -20.61 -14.64
C ALA A 357 -10.90 -19.39 -13.97
N TRP A 358 -11.23 -18.19 -14.47
CA TRP A 358 -10.60 -16.94 -14.00
C TRP A 358 -10.76 -16.71 -12.49
N LYS A 359 -11.90 -17.13 -11.91
CA LYS A 359 -12.17 -17.06 -10.47
C LYS A 359 -11.10 -17.76 -9.61
N HIS A 360 -10.47 -18.82 -10.11
CA HIS A 360 -9.39 -19.52 -9.40
C HIS A 360 -8.03 -18.87 -9.62
N ILE A 361 -7.83 -18.15 -10.73
CA ILE A 361 -6.59 -17.42 -11.03
C ILE A 361 -6.47 -16.18 -10.14
N THR A 362 -7.59 -15.52 -9.86
CA THR A 362 -7.64 -14.27 -9.07
C THR A 362 -7.48 -14.47 -7.55
N VAL A 363 -7.44 -15.73 -7.11
CA VAL A 363 -7.18 -16.09 -5.71
C VAL A 363 -5.69 -15.86 -5.38
N PRO A 364 -5.34 -15.52 -4.13
CA PRO A 364 -3.98 -15.43 -3.66
C PRO A 364 -3.12 -16.67 -3.94
N LYS A 365 -1.82 -16.46 -4.07
CA LYS A 365 -0.83 -17.52 -4.33
C LYS A 365 -0.83 -18.60 -3.26
N ASN A 366 -0.86 -18.18 -1.99
CA ASN A 366 -0.99 -19.07 -0.83
C ASN A 366 -2.35 -19.76 -0.73
N GLN A 367 -3.29 -19.56 -1.66
CA GLN A 367 -4.58 -20.26 -1.68
C GLN A 367 -4.79 -20.93 -3.04
N GLY A 368 -3.69 -21.14 -3.77
CA GLY A 368 -3.68 -21.86 -5.02
C GLY A 368 -4.05 -21.06 -6.27
N GLY A 369 -4.22 -19.74 -6.18
CA GLY A 369 -4.33 -18.89 -7.37
C GLY A 369 -2.99 -18.29 -7.82
N LEU A 370 -3.03 -17.32 -8.73
CA LEU A 370 -1.83 -16.61 -9.21
C LEU A 370 -1.68 -15.22 -8.59
N GLY A 371 -2.67 -14.78 -7.79
CA GLY A 371 -2.71 -13.46 -7.20
C GLY A 371 -2.86 -12.33 -8.23
N LEU A 372 -3.50 -12.61 -9.37
CA LEU A 372 -4.02 -11.56 -10.26
C LEU A 372 -5.28 -10.94 -9.62
N LYS A 373 -5.58 -9.68 -9.94
CA LYS A 373 -6.74 -9.01 -9.33
C LYS A 373 -8.08 -9.37 -9.98
N ASP A 374 -9.06 -9.69 -9.13
CA ASP A 374 -10.47 -9.55 -9.47
C ASP A 374 -10.80 -8.05 -9.48
N LEU A 375 -11.16 -7.51 -10.65
CA LEU A 375 -11.30 -6.07 -10.83
C LEU A 375 -12.50 -5.48 -10.08
N VAL A 376 -13.52 -6.28 -9.76
CA VAL A 376 -14.67 -5.83 -8.99
C VAL A 376 -14.27 -5.69 -7.53
N LYS A 377 -13.67 -6.75 -6.95
CA LYS A 377 -13.15 -6.70 -5.57
C LYS A 377 -12.05 -5.64 -5.41
N PHE A 378 -11.24 -5.42 -6.44
CA PHE A 378 -10.19 -4.40 -6.41
C PHE A 378 -10.78 -2.98 -6.43
N THR A 379 -11.78 -2.71 -7.27
CA THR A 379 -12.52 -1.44 -7.23
C THR A 379 -13.17 -1.21 -5.87
N THR A 380 -13.79 -2.24 -5.28
CA THR A 380 -14.41 -2.17 -3.95
C THR A 380 -13.39 -1.83 -2.86
N SER A 381 -12.19 -2.42 -2.87
CA SER A 381 -11.15 -2.09 -1.88
C SER A 381 -10.60 -0.67 -2.03
N VAL A 382 -10.60 -0.12 -3.25
CA VAL A 382 -10.29 1.31 -3.49
C VAL A 382 -11.37 2.21 -2.88
N HIS A 383 -12.65 1.90 -3.08
CA HIS A 383 -13.74 2.69 -2.45
C HIS A 383 -13.73 2.60 -0.92
N MET A 384 -13.34 1.44 -0.35
CA MET A 384 -13.16 1.30 1.10
C MET A 384 -12.10 2.27 1.64
N LYS A 385 -11.07 2.60 0.86
CA LYS A 385 -10.06 3.59 1.24
C LYS A 385 -10.67 4.97 1.44
N TYR A 386 -11.54 5.40 0.53
CA TYR A 386 -12.20 6.70 0.66
C TYR A 386 -13.14 6.73 1.87
N LEU A 387 -13.91 5.66 2.08
CA LEU A 387 -14.75 5.58 3.27
C LEU A 387 -13.91 5.56 4.57
N TRP A 388 -12.77 4.86 4.56
CA TRP A 388 -11.82 4.86 5.67
C TRP A 388 -11.32 6.28 5.97
N HIS A 389 -10.91 7.06 4.96
CA HIS A 389 -10.45 8.44 5.17
C HIS A 389 -11.53 9.36 5.76
N LEU A 390 -12.80 9.17 5.37
CA LEU A 390 -13.94 9.87 5.94
C LEU A 390 -14.14 9.49 7.43
N ALA A 391 -14.04 8.19 7.74
CA ALA A 391 -14.22 7.64 9.07
C ALA A 391 -13.08 8.01 10.04
N SER A 392 -11.82 7.93 9.59
CA SER A 392 -10.64 8.20 10.41
C SER A 392 -10.44 9.68 10.76
N GLY A 393 -11.25 10.57 10.14
CA GLY A 393 -11.16 12.01 10.37
C GLY A 393 -9.91 12.63 9.74
N THR A 394 -9.53 12.20 8.55
CA THR A 394 -8.41 12.82 7.80
C THR A 394 -8.71 14.30 7.57
N GLU A 395 -7.74 15.19 7.78
CA GLU A 395 -7.86 16.64 7.56
C GLU A 395 -7.75 17.06 6.07
N ALA A 396 -7.90 16.11 5.15
CA ALA A 396 -7.83 16.39 3.73
C ALA A 396 -9.02 17.26 3.28
N LEU A 397 -8.76 18.24 2.41
CA LEU A 397 -9.76 19.19 1.92
C LEU A 397 -11.00 18.49 1.32
N TRP A 398 -10.79 17.44 0.54
CA TRP A 398 -11.89 16.67 -0.07
C TRP A 398 -12.78 15.99 0.98
N VAL A 399 -12.21 15.52 2.10
CA VAL A 399 -12.98 14.91 3.20
C VAL A 399 -13.88 15.97 3.82
N HIS A 400 -13.37 17.17 4.07
CA HIS A 400 -14.16 18.26 4.64
C HIS A 400 -15.30 18.69 3.70
N ILE A 401 -15.03 18.81 2.39
CA ILE A 401 -16.05 19.10 1.37
C ILE A 401 -17.14 18.03 1.31
N ILE A 402 -16.76 16.75 1.28
CA ILE A 402 -17.73 15.64 1.24
C ILE A 402 -18.58 15.59 2.52
N LYS A 403 -17.95 15.77 3.70
CA LYS A 403 -18.67 15.81 4.98
C LYS A 403 -19.66 16.98 5.04
N THR A 404 -19.25 18.18 4.62
CA THR A 404 -20.12 19.37 4.62
C THR A 404 -21.25 19.24 3.60
N LYS A 405 -20.99 18.71 2.41
CA LYS A 405 -22.01 18.51 1.38
C LYS A 405 -23.06 17.45 1.76
N TYR A 406 -22.61 16.29 2.23
CA TYR A 406 -23.49 15.11 2.36
C TYR A 406 -23.86 14.71 3.79
N LEU A 407 -23.03 15.00 4.79
CA LEU A 407 -23.32 14.59 6.16
C LEU A 407 -24.05 15.68 6.94
N GLN A 408 -23.69 16.98 6.81
CA GLN A 408 -24.43 18.09 7.44
C GLN A 408 -24.80 17.84 8.93
N ARG A 409 -23.87 17.26 9.72
CA ARG A 409 -24.03 16.81 11.13
C ARG A 409 -24.67 15.43 11.35
N ALA A 410 -25.12 14.75 10.31
CA ALA A 410 -25.51 13.35 10.36
C ALA A 410 -24.28 12.44 10.52
N ASP A 411 -24.50 11.28 11.13
CA ASP A 411 -23.45 10.29 11.33
C ASP A 411 -23.13 9.54 10.02
N LEU A 412 -21.84 9.29 9.78
CA LEU A 412 -21.34 8.63 8.57
C LEU A 412 -21.95 7.25 8.37
N TRP A 413 -22.27 6.54 9.45
CA TRP A 413 -22.74 5.15 9.43
C TRP A 413 -24.26 5.04 9.26
N SER A 414 -25.02 6.04 9.72
CA SER A 414 -26.49 6.07 9.65
C SER A 414 -27.07 6.94 8.52
N THR A 415 -26.27 7.80 7.88
CA THR A 415 -26.75 8.71 6.82
C THR A 415 -27.40 7.95 5.66
N LYS A 416 -28.66 8.30 5.32
CA LYS A 416 -29.43 7.74 4.20
C LYS A 416 -28.87 8.19 2.85
N ARG A 417 -29.12 7.41 1.80
CA ARG A 417 -28.73 7.78 0.43
C ARG A 417 -29.55 8.98 -0.05
N THR A 418 -28.87 10.02 -0.50
CA THR A 418 -29.52 11.16 -1.16
C THR A 418 -29.73 10.86 -2.65
N ALA A 419 -30.89 11.21 -3.21
CA ALA A 419 -31.20 10.98 -4.62
C ALA A 419 -30.28 11.77 -5.57
N ARG A 420 -29.85 12.97 -5.16
CA ARG A 420 -28.97 13.87 -5.93
C ARG A 420 -27.54 13.78 -5.38
N CYS A 421 -26.75 12.83 -5.89
CA CYS A 421 -25.35 12.69 -5.52
C CYS A 421 -24.47 12.14 -6.66
N THR A 422 -23.15 12.34 -6.52
CA THR A 422 -22.17 11.86 -7.48
C THR A 422 -22.08 10.33 -7.48
N PRO A 423 -21.66 9.71 -8.60
CA PRO A 423 -21.37 8.28 -8.64
C PRO A 423 -20.33 7.86 -7.60
N MET A 424 -19.32 8.71 -7.34
CA MET A 424 -18.28 8.45 -6.34
C MET A 424 -18.87 8.35 -4.94
N TRP A 425 -19.70 9.30 -4.52
CA TRP A 425 -20.37 9.22 -3.22
C TRP A 425 -21.21 7.95 -3.07
N ARG A 426 -21.97 7.56 -4.11
CA ARG A 426 -22.74 6.31 -4.10
C ARG A 426 -21.85 5.09 -3.93
N ALA A 427 -20.70 5.06 -4.60
CA ALA A 427 -19.75 3.96 -4.51
C ALA A 427 -19.08 3.87 -3.13
N ILE A 428 -18.75 5.01 -2.51
CA ILE A 428 -18.25 5.11 -1.13
C ILE A 428 -19.30 4.59 -0.14
N LEU A 429 -20.57 4.97 -0.29
CA LEU A 429 -21.63 4.48 0.58
C LEU A 429 -21.93 2.99 0.38
N ALA A 430 -21.73 2.46 -0.83
CA ALA A 430 -21.99 1.05 -1.13
C ALA A 430 -21.07 0.09 -0.35
N VAL A 431 -19.86 0.51 0.01
CA VAL A 431 -18.90 -0.32 0.77
C VAL A 431 -19.04 -0.21 2.29
N ARG A 432 -19.96 0.64 2.76
CA ARG A 432 -20.22 0.88 4.18
C ARG A 432 -20.46 -0.41 4.99
N PRO A 433 -21.32 -1.36 4.57
CA PRO A 433 -21.59 -2.57 5.37
C PRO A 433 -20.33 -3.41 5.62
N VAL A 434 -19.45 -3.52 4.61
CA VAL A 434 -18.20 -4.29 4.71
C VAL A 434 -17.23 -3.62 5.66
N LEU A 435 -17.03 -2.31 5.53
CA LEU A 435 -16.11 -1.59 6.41
C LEU A 435 -16.64 -1.55 7.85
N LYS A 436 -17.97 -1.39 8.03
CA LYS A 436 -18.62 -1.33 9.34
C LYS A 436 -18.22 -2.51 10.24
N GLY A 437 -18.24 -3.74 9.73
CA GLY A 437 -17.86 -4.93 10.50
C GLY A 437 -16.35 -5.16 10.71
N ASN A 438 -15.49 -4.28 10.20
CA ASN A 438 -14.03 -4.50 10.16
C ASN A 438 -13.22 -3.29 10.66
N ILE A 439 -13.85 -2.43 11.46
CA ILE A 439 -13.22 -1.27 12.07
C ILE A 439 -13.44 -1.28 13.56
N ARG A 440 -12.47 -0.75 14.29
CA ARG A 440 -12.58 -0.49 15.72
C ARG A 440 -11.81 0.78 16.08
N TRP A 441 -12.20 1.51 17.10
CA TRP A 441 -11.35 2.51 17.72
C TRP A 441 -10.50 1.84 18.79
N GLN A 442 -9.20 2.08 18.70
CA GLN A 442 -8.26 1.87 19.79
C GLN A 442 -8.26 3.14 20.62
N ILE A 443 -8.73 3.01 21.87
CA ILE A 443 -8.97 4.12 22.79
C ILE A 443 -7.69 4.41 23.58
N GLU A 444 -7.29 5.68 23.58
CA GLU A 444 -6.22 6.19 24.41
C GLU A 444 -6.81 7.19 25.40
N ASN A 445 -6.79 8.48 25.08
CA ASN A 445 -7.34 9.54 25.93
C ASN A 445 -8.86 9.76 25.80
N GLY A 446 -9.53 9.08 24.86
CA GLY A 446 -10.98 9.14 24.69
C GLY A 446 -11.52 10.48 24.18
N LYS A 447 -10.65 11.46 23.84
CA LYS A 447 -11.07 12.82 23.43
C LYS A 447 -11.59 12.85 21.99
N LYS A 448 -11.12 11.95 21.14
CA LYS A 448 -11.47 11.93 19.71
C LYS A 448 -12.69 11.05 19.46
N CYS A 449 -12.76 9.89 20.11
CA CYS A 449 -13.87 8.95 19.99
C CYS A 449 -15.13 9.48 20.68
N GLY A 450 -16.26 9.46 19.96
CA GLY A 450 -17.57 9.69 20.57
C GLY A 450 -17.96 8.51 21.46
N ALA A 451 -18.62 8.78 22.58
CA ALA A 451 -19.08 7.73 23.49
C ALA A 451 -20.12 6.83 22.79
N ILE A 452 -21.16 7.39 22.19
CA ILE A 452 -22.27 6.60 21.62
C ILE A 452 -22.21 6.60 20.08
N GLY A 453 -22.57 5.49 19.44
CA GLY A 453 -22.70 5.39 17.99
C GLY A 453 -21.37 5.24 17.23
N GLN A 454 -20.27 4.96 17.93
CA GLN A 454 -18.93 4.77 17.37
C GLN A 454 -18.42 3.33 17.59
N PRO A 455 -17.59 2.79 16.69
CA PRO A 455 -17.14 1.40 16.75
C PRO A 455 -15.97 1.21 17.74
N TRP A 456 -16.16 1.45 19.05
CA TRP A 456 -15.10 1.20 20.05
C TRP A 456 -15.39 0.03 21.00
N HIS A 457 -16.65 -0.42 21.05
CA HIS A 457 -17.15 -1.53 21.85
C HIS A 457 -18.08 -2.44 21.02
N ASP A 458 -18.31 -3.67 21.47
CA ASP A 458 -19.06 -4.66 20.67
C ASP A 458 -20.57 -4.43 20.67
N LEU A 459 -21.10 -3.59 21.58
CA LEU A 459 -22.52 -3.19 21.56
C LEU A 459 -22.83 -2.22 20.39
N TRP A 460 -21.83 -1.71 19.68
CA TRP A 460 -22.07 -0.98 18.44
C TRP A 460 -22.42 -1.95 17.31
N PRO A 461 -23.46 -1.69 16.49
CA PRO A 461 -24.17 -0.41 16.32
C PRO A 461 -25.52 -0.32 17.04
N HIS A 462 -25.78 -1.16 18.05
CA HIS A 462 -27.10 -1.22 18.72
C HIS A 462 -27.39 0.06 19.51
N TYR A 463 -26.39 0.65 20.15
CA TYR A 463 -26.52 1.94 20.83
C TYR A 463 -26.29 3.11 19.87
N VAL A 464 -27.33 3.92 19.68
CA VAL A 464 -27.34 5.08 18.76
C VAL A 464 -27.69 6.34 19.56
N PRO A 465 -27.04 7.49 19.30
CA PRO A 465 -27.35 8.71 20.02
C PRO A 465 -28.71 9.29 19.59
N HIS A 466 -29.59 9.49 20.57
CA HIS A 466 -30.97 9.95 20.37
C HIS A 466 -31.05 11.47 20.25
N ASN A 467 -30.20 12.21 20.98
CA ASN A 467 -30.21 13.67 21.01
C ASN A 467 -28.85 14.29 20.67
N ALA A 468 -28.81 15.62 20.54
CA ALA A 468 -27.60 16.35 20.16
C ALA A 468 -26.50 16.31 21.25
N ALA A 469 -26.87 16.23 22.53
CA ALA A 469 -25.93 16.12 23.64
C ALA A 469 -25.18 14.77 23.59
N GLN A 470 -25.90 13.66 23.43
CA GLN A 470 -25.34 12.32 23.25
C GLN A 470 -24.44 12.20 22.01
N ARG A 471 -24.71 12.96 20.93
CA ARG A 471 -23.83 13.02 19.75
C ARG A 471 -22.51 13.75 20.00
N ARG A 472 -22.47 14.66 20.97
CA ARG A 472 -21.28 15.44 21.34
C ARG A 472 -20.45 14.76 22.42
N LEU A 473 -21.09 13.92 23.23
CA LEU A 473 -20.47 13.17 24.32
C LEU A 473 -19.25 12.38 23.84
N LYS A 474 -18.10 12.66 24.44
CA LYS A 474 -16.83 11.97 24.20
C LYS A 474 -16.63 10.88 25.23
N LEU A 475 -15.76 9.92 24.88
CA LEU A 475 -15.44 8.85 25.81
C LEU A 475 -14.69 9.37 27.05
N ALA A 476 -13.87 10.41 26.88
CA ALA A 476 -13.21 11.13 27.96
C ALA A 476 -14.20 11.74 28.98
N ASP A 477 -15.41 12.10 28.55
CA ASP A 477 -16.41 12.73 29.43
C ASP A 477 -17.04 11.72 30.42
N LEU A 478 -16.85 10.42 30.16
CA LEU A 478 -17.38 9.31 30.95
C LEU A 478 -16.41 8.78 32.01
N VAL A 479 -15.23 9.40 32.16
CA VAL A 479 -14.20 9.03 33.13
C VAL A 479 -14.41 9.81 34.44
N GLY A 480 -13.97 9.25 35.57
CA GLY A 480 -13.99 9.95 36.87
C GLY A 480 -13.10 11.21 36.89
N GLU A 481 -13.30 12.09 37.88
CA GLU A 481 -12.61 13.40 37.96
C GLU A 481 -11.08 13.29 38.10
N GLN A 482 -10.58 12.16 38.62
CA GLN A 482 -9.14 11.86 38.69
C GLN A 482 -8.61 11.09 37.47
N GLY A 483 -9.46 10.86 36.45
CA GLY A 483 -9.08 10.19 35.21
C GLY A 483 -8.72 8.70 35.35
N ILE A 484 -9.12 8.07 36.45
CA ILE A 484 -8.93 6.64 36.72
C ILE A 484 -10.31 5.97 36.74
N GLY A 485 -10.55 5.05 35.82
CA GLY A 485 -11.79 4.27 35.75
C GLY A 485 -13.02 5.05 35.28
N TRP A 486 -14.11 4.33 35.03
CA TRP A 486 -15.37 4.90 34.57
C TRP A 486 -16.13 5.64 35.67
N ASN A 487 -16.77 6.75 35.34
CA ASN A 487 -17.84 7.30 36.16
C ASN A 487 -19.12 6.51 35.92
N THR A 488 -19.48 5.65 36.88
CA THR A 488 -20.61 4.72 36.77
C THR A 488 -21.94 5.41 36.46
N GLU A 489 -22.21 6.56 37.07
CA GLU A 489 -23.47 7.29 36.86
C GLU A 489 -23.58 7.81 35.43
N LYS A 490 -22.53 8.50 34.95
CA LYS A 490 -22.48 8.99 33.56
C LYS A 490 -22.52 7.85 32.55
N LEU A 491 -21.88 6.72 32.87
CA LEU A 491 -21.88 5.54 32.02
C LEU A 491 -23.27 4.92 31.91
N ILE A 492 -24.02 4.80 33.01
CA ILE A 492 -25.42 4.30 33.01
C ILE A 492 -26.33 5.26 32.24
N GLN A 493 -26.17 6.57 32.39
CA GLN A 493 -26.95 7.57 31.64
C GLN A 493 -26.74 7.48 30.12
N ALA A 494 -25.55 7.08 29.68
CA ALA A 494 -25.23 6.86 28.25
C ALA A 494 -25.60 5.45 27.76
N PHE A 495 -25.32 4.46 28.62
CA PHE A 495 -25.40 3.00 28.56
C PHE A 495 -26.77 2.32 28.57
N ASP A 496 -27.68 2.82 29.40
CA ASP A 496 -28.48 1.94 30.27
C ASP A 496 -27.61 1.09 31.23
N PHE A 497 -28.25 0.44 32.21
CA PHE A 497 -27.55 -0.35 33.23
C PHE A 497 -26.77 -1.54 32.64
N HIS A 498 -27.36 -2.26 31.68
CA HIS A 498 -26.76 -3.46 31.10
C HIS A 498 -25.57 -3.09 30.19
N GLY A 499 -25.72 -2.06 29.37
CA GLY A 499 -24.67 -1.54 28.52
C GLY A 499 -23.49 -1.00 29.34
N ALA A 500 -23.78 -0.27 30.43
CA ALA A 500 -22.76 0.25 31.33
C ALA A 500 -21.98 -0.88 32.03
N LEU A 501 -22.67 -1.92 32.52
CA LEU A 501 -22.05 -3.08 33.14
C LEU A 501 -21.12 -3.81 32.15
N TYR A 502 -21.58 -4.06 30.92
CA TYR A 502 -20.75 -4.67 29.88
C TYR A 502 -19.48 -3.84 29.60
N ILE A 503 -19.60 -2.52 29.47
CA ILE A 503 -18.46 -1.64 29.19
C ILE A 503 -17.46 -1.66 30.36
N ALA A 504 -17.94 -1.53 31.59
CA ALA A 504 -17.10 -1.53 32.78
C ALA A 504 -16.32 -2.86 32.94
N LEU A 505 -16.94 -3.99 32.61
CA LEU A 505 -16.30 -5.30 32.66
C LEU A 505 -15.31 -5.53 31.50
N THR A 506 -15.65 -5.05 30.30
CA THR A 506 -14.82 -5.26 29.09
C THR A 506 -13.62 -4.31 29.04
N PHE A 507 -13.76 -3.11 29.62
CA PHE A 507 -12.75 -2.05 29.58
C PHE A 507 -12.52 -1.43 30.97
N PRO A 508 -12.12 -2.20 32.00
CA PRO A 508 -12.14 -1.76 33.40
C PRO A 508 -11.33 -0.48 33.67
N SER A 509 -10.23 -0.27 32.96
CA SER A 509 -9.35 0.89 33.16
C SER A 509 -9.86 2.20 32.54
N GLY A 510 -10.81 2.14 31.60
CA GLY A 510 -11.27 3.29 30.83
C GLY A 510 -10.15 3.96 29.98
N PRO A 511 -10.46 5.12 29.36
CA PRO A 511 -9.47 5.98 28.71
C PRO A 511 -8.40 6.47 29.70
N SER A 512 -7.15 6.53 29.26
CA SER A 512 -6.02 6.98 30.07
C SER A 512 -5.76 8.48 29.92
N LEU A 513 -5.29 9.17 30.98
CA LEU A 513 -4.93 10.59 30.98
C LEU A 513 -3.69 10.97 30.14
N THR A 514 -3.21 10.09 29.27
CA THR A 514 -2.03 10.36 28.43
C THR A 514 -2.30 11.39 27.32
N ASP A 515 -1.23 11.99 26.79
CA ASP A 515 -1.27 12.82 25.57
C ASP A 515 -1.51 12.01 24.27
N ARG A 516 -1.61 10.67 24.38
CA ARG A 516 -1.83 9.80 23.23
C ARG A 516 -3.27 9.94 22.73
N THR A 517 -3.43 10.05 21.41
CA THR A 517 -4.73 10.26 20.78
C THR A 517 -5.35 8.96 20.29
N ASP A 518 -6.68 8.84 20.41
CA ASP A 518 -7.41 7.67 19.89
C ASP A 518 -7.14 7.42 18.40
N ARG A 519 -7.06 6.15 18.02
CA ARG A 519 -6.78 5.72 16.65
C ARG A 519 -7.85 4.79 16.12
N LEU A 520 -8.36 5.07 14.92
CA LEU A 520 -9.20 4.11 14.19
C LEU A 520 -8.30 3.01 13.61
N ILE A 521 -8.62 1.76 13.89
CA ILE A 521 -7.91 0.56 13.43
C ILE A 521 -8.78 -0.26 12.47
N PHE A 522 -8.14 -0.76 11.41
CA PHE A 522 -8.72 -1.70 10.47
C PHE A 522 -8.41 -3.11 10.97
N THR A 523 -9.39 -3.75 11.59
CA THR A 523 -9.19 -5.00 12.37
C THR A 523 -8.58 -6.16 11.57
N PRO A 524 -8.77 -6.29 10.24
CA PRO A 524 -8.10 -7.34 9.46
C PRO A 524 -6.59 -7.14 9.27
N ALA A 525 -6.07 -5.92 9.45
CA ALA A 525 -4.64 -5.64 9.35
C ALA A 525 -3.95 -5.90 10.69
N LYS A 526 -2.80 -6.57 10.67
CA LYS A 526 -2.01 -6.86 11.90
C LYS A 526 -1.72 -5.60 12.71
N ASN A 527 -1.20 -4.55 12.08
CA ASN A 527 -0.88 -3.27 12.72
C ASN A 527 -2.05 -2.26 12.76
N GLY A 528 -3.26 -2.72 12.45
CA GLY A 528 -4.47 -1.89 12.38
C GLY A 528 -4.45 -0.83 11.28
N ALA A 529 -3.43 -0.76 10.42
CA ALA A 529 -3.35 0.23 9.36
C ALA A 529 -4.18 -0.18 8.13
N PHE A 530 -5.05 0.71 7.68
CA PHE A 530 -5.80 0.47 6.45
C PHE A 530 -4.87 0.56 5.22
N THR A 531 -4.89 -0.48 4.40
CA THR A 531 -4.31 -0.44 3.06
C THR A 531 -5.26 -1.09 2.05
N ILE A 532 -5.19 -0.67 0.79
CA ILE A 532 -5.94 -1.30 -0.31
C ILE A 532 -5.59 -2.80 -0.40
N LYS A 533 -4.36 -3.18 -0.06
CA LYS A 533 -3.89 -4.57 -0.03
C LYS A 533 -4.63 -5.39 1.01
N GLU A 534 -4.71 -4.93 2.26
CA GLU A 534 -5.43 -5.64 3.33
C GLU A 534 -6.94 -5.64 3.09
N ALA A 535 -7.52 -4.53 2.65
CA ALA A 535 -8.93 -4.48 2.26
C ALA A 535 -9.27 -5.45 1.10
N TYR A 536 -8.37 -5.59 0.13
CA TYR A 536 -8.54 -6.56 -0.95
C TYR A 536 -8.43 -8.01 -0.47
N LYS A 537 -7.53 -8.31 0.47
CA LYS A 537 -7.45 -9.64 1.10
C LYS A 537 -8.74 -9.99 1.82
N LEU A 538 -9.30 -9.05 2.58
CA LEU A 538 -10.59 -9.21 3.25
C LEU A 538 -11.68 -9.59 2.23
N LEU A 539 -11.80 -8.86 1.11
CA LEU A 539 -12.84 -9.08 0.11
C LEU A 539 -12.71 -10.38 -0.69
N ILE A 540 -11.51 -10.94 -0.79
CA ILE A 540 -11.35 -12.21 -1.51
C ILE A 540 -12.00 -13.36 -0.75
N GLN A 541 -12.10 -13.29 0.60
CA GLN A 541 -12.61 -14.34 1.49
C GLN A 541 -12.41 -15.74 0.90
N ALA A 542 -11.14 -16.14 0.76
CA ALA A 542 -10.88 -17.52 0.45
C ALA A 542 -11.10 -18.35 1.73
N PRO A 543 -11.59 -19.59 1.61
CA PRO A 543 -11.64 -20.50 2.74
C PRO A 543 -10.25 -20.55 3.38
N MET A 544 -10.20 -20.34 4.70
CA MET A 544 -8.95 -20.49 5.44
C MET A 544 -8.51 -21.95 5.26
N VAL A 545 -7.27 -22.16 4.80
CA VAL A 545 -6.65 -23.48 4.88
C VAL A 545 -6.55 -23.80 6.37
N PRO A 546 -7.07 -24.94 6.85
CA PRO A 546 -6.98 -25.31 8.26
C PRO A 546 -5.52 -25.25 8.75
N PRO A 547 -5.26 -24.66 9.93
CA PRO A 547 -3.91 -24.65 10.49
C PRO A 547 -3.41 -26.08 10.71
N GLY A 548 -2.16 -26.36 10.30
CA GLY A 548 -1.53 -27.68 10.39
C GLY A 548 -1.35 -28.40 9.04
N GLN A 549 -2.01 -27.98 7.96
CA GLN A 549 -1.68 -28.45 6.61
C GLN A 549 -0.57 -27.60 6.00
N ASN A 550 0.58 -28.22 5.71
CA ASN A 550 1.63 -27.60 4.92
C ASN A 550 1.06 -27.18 3.57
N ASN A 551 0.92 -25.86 3.40
CA ASN A 551 0.34 -25.29 2.22
C ASN A 551 1.31 -25.45 1.05
N ILE A 552 1.08 -26.48 0.23
CA ILE A 552 1.87 -26.80 -0.97
C ILE A 552 2.18 -25.56 -1.81
N TYR A 553 1.25 -24.60 -1.89
CA TYR A 553 1.45 -23.38 -2.66
C TYR A 553 2.50 -22.47 -2.04
N ASN A 554 2.61 -22.39 -0.71
CA ASN A 554 3.68 -21.64 -0.06
C ASN A 554 5.05 -22.22 -0.42
N ILE A 555 5.19 -23.55 -0.44
CA ILE A 555 6.43 -24.22 -0.85
C ILE A 555 6.77 -23.83 -2.30
N ILE A 556 5.83 -24.01 -3.23
CA ILE A 556 6.02 -23.69 -4.66
C ILE A 556 6.48 -22.24 -4.89
N TRP A 557 5.90 -21.29 -4.15
CA TRP A 557 6.14 -19.86 -4.38
C TRP A 557 7.31 -19.29 -3.58
N ASN A 558 7.64 -19.84 -2.41
CA ASN A 558 8.66 -19.31 -1.51
C ASN A 558 10.00 -20.04 -1.59
N THR A 559 10.05 -21.31 -2.01
CA THR A 559 11.33 -22.02 -2.16
C THR A 559 12.26 -21.26 -3.12
N PRO A 560 13.51 -20.97 -2.72
CA PRO A 560 14.47 -20.23 -3.52
C PRO A 560 14.94 -21.02 -4.75
N ASN A 561 15.68 -20.38 -5.65
CA ASN A 561 16.34 -21.03 -6.79
C ASN A 561 15.42 -21.74 -7.81
N ILE A 562 14.14 -21.38 -7.89
CA ILE A 562 13.22 -21.89 -8.91
C ILE A 562 12.86 -20.79 -9.93
N LEU A 563 13.04 -21.08 -11.21
CA LEU A 563 12.63 -20.16 -12.29
C LEU A 563 11.11 -19.87 -12.25
N PRO A 564 10.66 -18.62 -12.53
CA PRO A 564 9.24 -18.28 -12.54
C PRO A 564 8.36 -19.16 -13.45
N ARG A 565 8.89 -19.58 -14.60
CA ARG A 565 8.20 -20.51 -15.53
C ARG A 565 7.99 -21.89 -14.92
N SER A 566 8.97 -22.39 -14.18
CA SER A 566 8.91 -23.71 -13.52
C SER A 566 7.94 -23.68 -12.34
N ARG A 567 7.89 -22.58 -11.57
CA ARG A 567 6.87 -22.36 -10.53
C ARG A 567 5.46 -22.36 -11.11
N LEU A 568 5.25 -21.64 -12.22
CA LEU A 568 3.94 -21.61 -12.88
C LEU A 568 3.57 -23.00 -13.44
N PHE A 569 4.54 -23.74 -13.96
CA PHE A 569 4.34 -25.09 -14.46
C PHE A 569 3.92 -26.06 -13.35
N ILE A 570 4.66 -26.15 -12.24
CA ILE A 570 4.31 -27.06 -11.16
C ILE A 570 2.97 -26.66 -10.50
N TRP A 571 2.70 -25.35 -10.40
CA TRP A 571 1.38 -24.86 -9.97
C TRP A 571 0.26 -25.35 -10.88
N LYS A 572 0.46 -25.37 -12.22
CA LYS A 572 -0.53 -25.95 -13.14
C LYS A 572 -0.67 -27.46 -12.96
N ALA A 573 0.41 -28.18 -12.65
CA ALA A 573 0.36 -29.60 -12.38
C ALA A 573 -0.54 -29.88 -11.15
N VAL A 574 -0.29 -29.18 -10.04
CA VAL A 574 -1.11 -29.26 -8.81
C VAL A 574 -2.58 -28.92 -9.05
N ARG A 575 -2.86 -28.00 -9.98
CA ARG A 575 -4.22 -27.56 -10.31
C ARG A 575 -4.90 -28.39 -11.41
N ASN A 576 -4.30 -29.50 -11.86
CA ASN A 576 -4.75 -30.27 -13.02
C ASN A 576 -5.08 -29.37 -14.22
N ALA A 577 -4.14 -28.48 -14.56
CA ALA A 577 -4.27 -27.46 -15.59
C ALA A 577 -3.13 -27.55 -16.63
N LEU A 578 -2.54 -28.73 -16.80
CA LEU A 578 -1.63 -29.04 -17.91
C LEU A 578 -2.42 -29.61 -19.10
N PRO A 579 -2.01 -29.32 -20.35
CA PRO A 579 -2.67 -29.81 -21.55
C PRO A 579 -2.26 -31.27 -21.85
N VAL A 580 -2.68 -32.20 -20.99
CA VAL A 580 -2.56 -33.65 -21.19
C VAL A 580 -3.83 -34.18 -21.86
N ASP A 581 -3.74 -35.32 -22.55
CA ASP A 581 -4.83 -35.84 -23.37
C ASP A 581 -6.16 -35.97 -22.60
N HIS A 582 -6.16 -36.49 -21.37
CA HIS A 582 -7.39 -36.60 -20.55
C HIS A 582 -8.08 -35.25 -20.29
N ILE A 583 -7.31 -34.17 -20.11
CA ILE A 583 -7.84 -32.81 -19.88
C ILE A 583 -8.27 -32.16 -21.20
N LEU A 584 -7.57 -32.43 -22.29
CA LEU A 584 -7.87 -31.86 -23.60
C LEU A 584 -9.11 -32.50 -24.22
N SER A 585 -9.14 -33.83 -24.29
CA SER A 585 -10.24 -34.65 -24.83
C SER A 585 -11.59 -34.33 -24.19
N SER A 586 -11.63 -34.22 -22.86
CA SER A 586 -12.82 -33.82 -22.10
C SER A 586 -13.32 -32.40 -22.38
N ARG A 587 -12.45 -31.50 -22.89
CA ARG A 587 -12.83 -30.10 -23.19
C ARG A 587 -13.19 -29.86 -24.65
N ILE A 588 -12.68 -30.69 -25.55
CA ILE A 588 -12.99 -30.65 -26.98
C ILE A 588 -14.06 -31.69 -27.37
N ASN A 589 -14.62 -32.40 -26.39
CA ASN A 589 -15.58 -33.50 -26.57
C ASN A 589 -15.10 -34.56 -27.58
N LYS A 590 -13.86 -35.00 -27.46
CA LYS A 590 -13.28 -36.10 -28.26
C LYS A 590 -12.87 -37.26 -27.37
N THR A 591 -12.74 -38.45 -27.96
CA THR A 591 -12.18 -39.63 -27.30
C THR A 591 -10.71 -39.43 -26.98
N ALA A 592 -10.31 -39.79 -25.75
CA ALA A 592 -8.92 -39.79 -25.33
C ALA A 592 -8.12 -40.81 -26.16
N GLN A 593 -6.97 -40.39 -26.68
CA GLN A 593 -6.06 -41.23 -27.47
C GLN A 593 -4.99 -41.90 -26.59
N GLY A 594 -4.89 -41.52 -25.31
CA GLY A 594 -3.89 -42.05 -24.39
C GLY A 594 -2.53 -41.37 -24.51
N CYS A 595 -1.53 -41.92 -23.83
CA CYS A 595 -0.19 -41.33 -23.77
C CYS A 595 0.58 -41.59 -25.07
N ALA A 596 0.93 -40.53 -25.79
CA ALA A 596 1.69 -40.61 -27.03
C ALA A 596 3.11 -41.23 -26.88
N LEU A 597 3.64 -41.34 -25.66
CA LEU A 597 4.96 -41.93 -25.41
C LEU A 597 4.94 -43.44 -25.11
N CYS A 598 3.91 -43.93 -24.43
CA CYS A 598 3.86 -45.32 -23.96
C CYS A 598 2.59 -46.09 -24.35
N GLY A 599 1.64 -45.44 -25.02
CA GLY A 599 0.37 -46.06 -25.44
C GLY A 599 -0.64 -46.30 -24.32
N TYR A 600 -0.38 -45.89 -23.09
CA TYR A 600 -1.30 -46.07 -21.97
C TYR A 600 -2.62 -45.31 -22.19
N ARG A 601 -3.77 -45.95 -21.91
CA ARG A 601 -5.11 -45.43 -22.30
C ARG A 601 -5.53 -44.12 -21.61
N ARG A 602 -4.90 -43.74 -20.49
CA ARG A 602 -5.24 -42.51 -19.75
C ARG A 602 -4.00 -41.65 -19.48
N GLU A 603 -3.79 -40.61 -20.28
CA GLU A 603 -2.73 -39.62 -20.02
C GLU A 603 -3.26 -38.49 -19.14
N ASP A 604 -3.06 -38.61 -17.83
CA ASP A 604 -3.25 -37.52 -16.86
C ASP A 604 -1.91 -36.90 -16.42
N VAL A 605 -1.97 -35.93 -15.50
CA VAL A 605 -0.78 -35.21 -15.02
C VAL A 605 0.19 -36.14 -14.28
N VAL A 606 -0.34 -37.05 -13.45
CA VAL A 606 0.48 -37.97 -12.66
C VAL A 606 1.15 -39.00 -13.58
N HIS A 607 0.41 -39.55 -14.53
CA HIS A 607 0.96 -40.44 -15.54
C HIS A 607 2.07 -39.73 -16.33
N THR A 608 1.80 -38.54 -16.84
CA THR A 608 2.75 -37.78 -17.65
C THR A 608 4.07 -37.50 -16.93
N LEU A 609 4.00 -37.14 -15.64
CA LEU A 609 5.18 -36.72 -14.88
C LEU A 609 5.84 -37.85 -14.09
N PHE A 610 5.10 -38.90 -13.70
CA PHE A 610 5.58 -39.91 -12.77
C PHE A 610 5.40 -41.35 -13.27
N LYS A 611 4.21 -41.76 -13.73
CA LYS A 611 3.91 -43.18 -14.04
C LYS A 611 4.21 -43.61 -15.49
N CYS A 612 4.52 -42.69 -16.39
CA CYS A 612 4.94 -43.06 -17.75
C CYS A 612 6.28 -43.82 -17.66
N PRO A 613 6.47 -44.96 -18.35
CA PRO A 613 7.73 -45.72 -18.35
C PRO A 613 8.97 -44.87 -18.63
N ARG A 614 8.83 -43.87 -19.52
CA ARG A 614 9.89 -42.90 -19.82
C ARG A 614 10.21 -42.00 -18.62
N ALA A 615 9.19 -41.52 -17.92
CA ALA A 615 9.35 -40.70 -16.72
C ALA A 615 9.90 -41.51 -15.54
N GLN A 616 9.45 -42.76 -15.36
CA GLN A 616 9.96 -43.71 -14.37
C GLN A 616 11.47 -43.88 -14.47
N GLN A 617 12.00 -44.08 -15.69
CA GLN A 617 13.45 -44.18 -15.91
C GLN A 617 14.20 -42.92 -15.45
N VAL A 618 13.65 -41.73 -15.70
CA VAL A 618 14.27 -40.47 -15.25
C VAL A 618 14.26 -40.38 -13.72
N TRP A 619 13.15 -40.69 -13.07
CA TRP A 619 13.05 -40.65 -11.60
C TRP A 619 13.98 -41.66 -10.92
N LEU A 620 14.04 -42.88 -11.45
CA LEU A 620 14.91 -43.95 -10.94
C LEU A 620 16.41 -43.59 -11.09
N CYS A 621 16.81 -43.00 -12.21
CA CYS A 621 18.20 -42.60 -12.46
C CYS A 621 18.56 -41.22 -11.86
N SER A 622 17.58 -40.47 -11.34
CA SER A 622 17.82 -39.16 -10.71
C SER A 622 18.40 -39.29 -9.30
N GLU A 623 18.73 -38.15 -8.69
CA GLU A 623 19.16 -38.12 -7.27
C GLU A 623 18.08 -38.56 -6.27
N PHE A 624 16.82 -38.71 -6.71
CA PHE A 624 15.72 -39.12 -5.85
C PHE A 624 15.48 -40.64 -5.84
N GLY A 625 15.96 -41.39 -6.84
CA GLY A 625 15.79 -42.85 -6.91
C GLY A 625 14.34 -43.34 -6.80
N LEU A 626 13.37 -42.53 -7.22
CA LEU A 626 11.94 -42.76 -6.92
C LEU A 626 11.35 -43.86 -7.81
N ARG A 627 10.78 -44.90 -7.18
CA ARG A 627 9.84 -45.83 -7.82
C ARG A 627 8.43 -45.23 -7.77
N THR A 628 7.83 -44.98 -8.92
CA THR A 628 6.60 -44.19 -9.04
C THR A 628 5.32 -45.03 -9.21
N ASP A 629 5.45 -46.35 -9.19
CA ASP A 629 4.37 -47.31 -9.53
C ASP A 629 3.18 -47.24 -8.55
N ALA A 630 3.47 -47.08 -7.26
CA ALA A 630 2.48 -47.05 -6.18
C ALA A 630 2.01 -45.63 -5.80
N LEU A 631 2.35 -44.59 -6.60
CA LEU A 631 1.98 -43.22 -6.27
C LEU A 631 0.47 -42.95 -6.44
N PRO A 632 -0.13 -42.09 -5.59
CA PRO A 632 -1.50 -41.61 -5.75
C PRO A 632 -1.79 -41.08 -7.16
N GLU A 633 -3.02 -41.29 -7.66
CA GLU A 633 -3.44 -40.82 -8.99
C GLU A 633 -3.76 -39.31 -9.05
N ASP A 634 -3.97 -38.67 -7.90
CA ASP A 634 -4.24 -37.24 -7.84
C ASP A 634 -2.95 -36.43 -7.66
N ALA A 635 -2.69 -35.52 -8.61
CA ALA A 635 -1.49 -34.69 -8.61
C ALA A 635 -1.41 -33.73 -7.41
N HIS A 636 -2.55 -33.24 -6.92
CA HIS A 636 -2.58 -32.36 -5.76
C HIS A 636 -2.20 -33.14 -4.50
N GLN A 637 -2.81 -34.30 -4.26
CA GLN A 637 -2.50 -35.19 -3.14
C GLN A 637 -1.04 -35.62 -3.16
N LEU A 638 -0.54 -36.13 -4.30
CA LEU A 638 0.84 -36.58 -4.46
C LEU A 638 1.85 -35.48 -4.10
N LEU A 639 1.72 -34.30 -4.70
CA LEU A 639 2.68 -33.21 -4.47
C LEU A 639 2.51 -32.58 -3.09
N SER A 640 1.32 -32.66 -2.49
CA SER A 640 1.08 -32.18 -1.11
C SER A 640 1.71 -33.09 -0.07
N THR A 641 1.89 -34.38 -0.38
CA THR A 641 2.63 -35.32 0.46
C THR A 641 4.13 -35.22 0.27
N LEU A 642 4.60 -35.07 -0.98
CA LEU A 642 6.05 -35.10 -1.29
C LEU A 642 6.77 -33.80 -0.95
N LEU A 643 6.28 -32.64 -1.41
CA LEU A 643 7.02 -31.38 -1.32
C LEU A 643 7.36 -30.96 0.13
N PRO A 644 6.49 -31.18 1.14
CA PRO A 644 6.82 -30.79 2.51
C PRO A 644 7.96 -31.59 3.17
N VAL A 645 8.31 -32.76 2.64
CA VAL A 645 9.37 -33.63 3.18
C VAL A 645 10.74 -33.28 2.57
N LEU A 646 10.75 -32.54 1.47
CA LEU A 646 11.98 -32.16 0.77
C LEU A 646 12.57 -30.87 1.34
N SER A 647 13.90 -30.83 1.47
CA SER A 647 14.62 -29.56 1.72
C SER A 647 14.40 -28.57 0.57
N ASP A 648 14.66 -27.27 0.79
CA ASP A 648 14.53 -26.26 -0.27
C ASP A 648 15.39 -26.57 -1.51
N LYS A 649 16.61 -27.10 -1.30
CA LYS A 649 17.50 -27.52 -2.39
C LYS A 649 16.89 -28.69 -3.18
N GLN A 650 16.40 -29.71 -2.48
CA GLN A 650 15.75 -30.87 -3.10
C GLN A 650 14.46 -30.47 -3.80
N THR A 651 13.66 -29.57 -3.22
CA THR A 651 12.44 -29.03 -3.83
C THR A 651 12.74 -28.31 -5.14
N SER A 652 13.80 -27.50 -5.17
CA SER A 652 14.23 -26.82 -6.40
C SER A 652 14.67 -27.80 -7.49
N SER A 653 15.51 -28.78 -7.14
CA SER A 653 15.90 -29.86 -8.06
C SER A 653 14.70 -30.65 -8.57
N PHE A 654 13.78 -31.02 -7.68
CA PHE A 654 12.58 -31.79 -8.00
C PHE A 654 11.70 -31.06 -9.01
N ILE A 655 11.41 -29.78 -8.77
CA ILE A 655 10.60 -28.94 -9.67
C ILE A 655 11.33 -28.70 -11.00
N SER A 656 12.66 -28.56 -10.98
CA SER A 656 13.49 -28.46 -12.19
C SER A 656 13.37 -29.73 -13.04
N LEU A 657 13.44 -30.92 -12.42
CA LEU A 657 13.32 -32.20 -13.09
C LEU A 657 11.93 -32.40 -13.72
N CYS A 658 10.86 -32.14 -12.97
CA CYS A 658 9.47 -32.14 -13.48
C CYS A 658 9.32 -31.24 -14.72
N TRP A 659 9.94 -30.05 -14.70
CA TRP A 659 9.89 -29.11 -15.82
C TRP A 659 10.65 -29.61 -17.04
N GLN A 660 11.84 -30.20 -16.86
CA GLN A 660 12.61 -30.74 -17.98
C GLN A 660 11.95 -32.00 -18.56
N LEU A 661 11.37 -32.85 -17.72
CA LEU A 661 10.55 -34.00 -18.14
C LEU A 661 9.41 -33.56 -19.06
N TRP A 662 8.64 -32.55 -18.64
CA TRP A 662 7.56 -32.00 -19.45
C TRP A 662 8.08 -31.47 -20.80
N LYS A 663 9.21 -30.75 -20.80
CA LYS A 663 9.82 -30.27 -22.04
C LYS A 663 10.30 -31.40 -22.95
N GLY A 664 10.91 -32.44 -22.37
CA GLY A 664 11.35 -33.64 -23.08
C GLY A 664 10.19 -34.32 -23.79
N ARG A 665 9.10 -34.59 -23.04
CA ARG A 665 7.85 -35.10 -23.61
C ARG A 665 7.35 -34.22 -24.76
N CYS A 666 7.22 -32.91 -24.56
CA CYS A 666 6.69 -32.04 -25.61
C CYS A 666 7.56 -32.06 -26.88
N LYS A 667 8.89 -32.12 -26.75
CA LYS A 667 9.79 -32.24 -27.91
C LYS A 667 9.62 -33.57 -28.63
N GLU A 668 9.45 -34.66 -27.89
CA GLU A 668 9.26 -35.98 -28.51
C GLU A 668 7.89 -36.07 -29.21
N VAL A 669 6.83 -35.61 -28.55
CA VAL A 669 5.46 -35.67 -29.08
C VAL A 669 5.24 -34.73 -30.26
N TYR A 670 5.77 -33.50 -30.23
CA TYR A 670 5.46 -32.48 -31.24
C TYR A 670 6.61 -32.20 -32.22
N GLU A 671 7.85 -32.51 -31.88
CA GLU A 671 9.03 -32.30 -32.74
C GLU A 671 9.70 -33.62 -33.16
N GLY A 672 9.22 -34.77 -32.70
CA GLY A 672 9.83 -36.08 -32.97
C GLY A 672 11.20 -36.30 -32.32
N LYS A 673 11.65 -35.38 -31.45
CA LYS A 673 12.99 -35.43 -30.83
C LYS A 673 12.95 -36.25 -29.54
N LYS A 674 13.38 -37.52 -29.63
CA LYS A 674 13.50 -38.41 -28.47
C LYS A 674 14.48 -37.85 -27.44
N PHE A 675 14.13 -38.00 -26.16
CA PHE A 675 15.02 -37.64 -25.05
C PHE A 675 15.54 -38.88 -24.34
N THR A 676 16.76 -38.79 -23.79
CA THR A 676 17.29 -39.81 -22.89
C THR A 676 17.16 -39.38 -21.43
N PRO A 677 17.02 -40.31 -20.47
CA PRO A 677 16.98 -39.98 -19.05
C PRO A 677 18.18 -39.12 -18.59
N ASN A 678 19.39 -39.50 -19.02
CA ASN A 678 20.62 -38.79 -18.66
C ASN A 678 20.63 -37.33 -19.15
N GLN A 679 20.12 -37.06 -20.36
CA GLN A 679 20.00 -35.68 -20.86
C GLN A 679 19.07 -34.83 -19.99
N ILE A 680 17.90 -35.35 -19.61
CA ILE A 680 16.94 -34.63 -18.77
C ILE A 680 17.52 -34.34 -17.39
N ILE A 681 18.14 -35.35 -16.76
CA ILE A 681 18.77 -35.23 -15.44
C ILE A 681 19.92 -34.23 -15.47
N HIS A 682 20.81 -34.33 -16.45
CA HIS A 682 21.95 -33.43 -16.60
C HIS A 682 21.52 -31.97 -16.78
N VAL A 683 20.53 -31.71 -17.66
CA VAL A 683 19.99 -30.36 -17.87
C VAL A 683 19.30 -29.82 -16.62
N ALA A 684 18.55 -30.66 -15.89
CA ALA A 684 17.89 -30.26 -14.66
C ALA A 684 18.90 -29.91 -13.56
N ARG A 685 19.94 -30.76 -13.36
CA ARG A 685 21.03 -30.54 -12.40
C ARG A 685 21.82 -29.27 -12.70
N ASN A 686 22.25 -29.08 -13.95
CA ASN A 686 23.02 -27.89 -14.34
C ASN A 686 22.22 -26.61 -14.13
N LEU A 687 20.92 -26.64 -14.42
CA LEU A 687 20.04 -25.49 -14.17
C LEU A 687 19.95 -25.16 -12.67
N THR A 688 19.72 -26.16 -11.82
CA THR A 688 19.65 -25.95 -10.37
C THR A 688 20.98 -25.46 -9.82
N PHE A 689 22.10 -26.05 -10.26
CA PHE A 689 23.45 -25.64 -9.86
C PHE A 689 23.72 -24.18 -10.22
N THR A 690 23.46 -23.78 -11.47
CA THR A 690 23.66 -22.40 -11.96
C THR A 690 22.83 -21.39 -11.16
N LEU A 691 21.59 -21.73 -10.78
CA LEU A 691 20.73 -20.85 -9.98
C LEU A 691 21.23 -20.71 -8.55
N CYS A 692 21.67 -21.81 -7.94
CA CYS A 692 22.26 -21.79 -6.60
C CYS A 692 23.57 -21.00 -6.56
N SER A 693 24.43 -21.14 -7.57
CA SER A 693 25.73 -20.45 -7.62
C SER A 693 25.59 -18.93 -7.84
N ALA A 694 24.55 -18.48 -8.57
CA ALA A 694 24.32 -17.07 -8.86
C ALA A 694 23.90 -16.21 -7.63
N GLN A 695 23.48 -16.83 -6.53
CA GLN A 695 23.07 -16.12 -5.30
C GLN A 695 24.19 -16.02 -4.25
N TYR A 696 25.29 -16.74 -4.41
CA TYR A 696 26.37 -16.80 -3.40
C TYR A 696 27.20 -15.50 -3.29
N THR A 697 26.99 -14.51 -4.17
CA THR A 697 27.78 -13.26 -4.22
C THR A 697 27.28 -12.11 -3.35
N GLU A 698 26.14 -12.22 -2.65
CA GLU A 698 25.67 -11.14 -1.75
C GLU A 698 25.20 -11.70 -0.40
N GLY A 699 26.15 -11.94 0.49
CA GLY A 699 25.90 -12.34 1.86
C GLY A 699 27.05 -11.91 2.75
N THR A 700 27.25 -10.60 2.93
CA THR A 700 28.03 -10.07 4.05
C THR A 700 27.43 -10.62 5.34
N ARG A 701 28.13 -11.58 5.95
CA ARG A 701 27.91 -11.98 7.33
C ARG A 701 28.14 -10.74 8.19
N ASN A 702 27.07 -10.06 8.59
CA ASN A 702 27.13 -9.18 9.74
C ASN A 702 27.36 -10.08 10.95
N HIS A 703 28.62 -10.24 11.34
CA HIS A 703 28.98 -10.68 12.68
C HIS A 703 28.35 -9.66 13.65
N ILE A 704 27.25 -10.06 14.29
CA ILE A 704 26.71 -9.33 15.44
C ILE A 704 27.73 -9.56 16.56
N GLN A 705 28.56 -8.57 16.84
CA GLN A 705 29.31 -8.50 18.09
C GLN A 705 28.31 -8.49 19.25
N ARG A 706 28.54 -9.33 20.26
CA ARG A 706 27.87 -9.19 21.56
C ARG A 706 28.11 -7.75 22.06
N PRO A 707 27.08 -6.97 22.43
CA PRO A 707 27.32 -5.69 23.09
C PRO A 707 28.01 -5.99 24.43
N GLN A 708 29.22 -5.46 24.63
CA GLN A 708 29.77 -5.33 25.98
C GLN A 708 29.04 -4.18 26.67
N THR A 709 27.96 -4.46 27.39
CA THR A 709 27.38 -3.48 28.33
C THR A 709 28.21 -3.51 29.61
N GLN A 710 29.04 -2.50 29.82
CA GLN A 710 30.05 -2.49 30.89
C GLN A 710 29.47 -2.43 32.32
N ASP A 711 28.18 -2.12 32.49
CA ASP A 711 27.55 -1.90 33.81
C ASP A 711 26.46 -2.89 34.24
N THR A 712 26.10 -3.91 33.46
CA THR A 712 24.94 -4.79 33.80
C THR A 712 25.30 -5.87 34.82
N GLN A 713 24.61 -5.90 35.97
CA GLN A 713 24.81 -6.89 37.04
C GLN A 713 24.08 -8.22 36.78
N PHE A 714 22.91 -8.15 36.12
CA PHE A 714 22.03 -9.28 35.87
C PHE A 714 21.68 -9.44 34.39
N VAL A 715 21.52 -10.69 33.96
CA VAL A 715 21.18 -11.05 32.59
C VAL A 715 19.93 -11.94 32.60
N CYS A 716 18.92 -11.57 31.83
CA CYS A 716 17.68 -12.32 31.72
C CYS A 716 17.41 -12.76 30.28
N TYR A 717 17.11 -14.04 30.07
CA TYR A 717 16.64 -14.58 28.79
C TYR A 717 15.14 -14.85 28.89
N SER A 718 14.36 -14.41 27.90
CA SER A 718 12.90 -14.60 27.85
C SER A 718 12.44 -15.10 26.49
N ASP A 719 11.37 -15.91 26.47
CA ASP A 719 10.79 -16.45 25.23
C ASP A 719 9.29 -16.75 25.37
N GLY A 720 8.58 -16.79 24.24
CA GLY A 720 7.14 -17.08 24.16
C GLY A 720 6.77 -18.14 23.13
N SER A 721 6.20 -19.25 23.58
CA SER A 721 5.67 -20.32 22.73
C SER A 721 4.16 -20.18 22.49
N TRP A 722 3.71 -20.33 21.25
CA TRP A 722 2.30 -20.21 20.87
C TRP A 722 1.83 -21.28 19.88
N ILE A 723 0.58 -21.72 19.99
CA ILE A 723 -0.09 -22.57 18.99
C ILE A 723 -1.52 -22.07 18.69
N HIS A 724 -1.95 -22.24 17.44
CA HIS A 724 -3.26 -21.79 16.96
C HIS A 724 -4.41 -22.77 17.23
N GLU A 725 -4.52 -23.29 18.46
CA GLU A 725 -5.66 -24.15 18.86
C GLU A 725 -6.89 -23.31 19.26
N ARG A 726 -8.08 -23.94 19.34
CA ARG A 726 -9.35 -23.26 19.65
C ARG A 726 -9.34 -22.47 20.97
N GLU A 727 -8.41 -22.78 21.89
CA GLU A 727 -8.23 -22.11 23.17
C GLU A 727 -7.08 -21.07 23.19
N GLY A 728 -6.29 -20.94 22.11
CA GLY A 728 -5.21 -19.95 22.03
C GLY A 728 -4.07 -20.16 23.03
N GLY A 729 -3.79 -21.41 23.40
CA GLY A 729 -2.80 -21.79 24.41
C GLY A 729 -1.39 -21.28 24.08
N ALA A 730 -0.80 -20.57 25.04
CA ALA A 730 0.55 -20.03 24.99
C ALA A 730 1.28 -20.35 26.29
N GLY A 731 2.59 -20.52 26.20
CA GLY A 731 3.47 -20.64 27.37
C GLY A 731 4.63 -19.70 27.19
N TRP A 732 5.10 -19.09 28.27
CA TRP A 732 6.25 -18.21 28.24
C TRP A 732 7.11 -18.46 29.46
N ALA A 733 8.39 -18.15 29.33
CA ALA A 733 9.37 -18.40 30.37
C ALA A 733 10.44 -17.33 30.36
N TYR A 734 11.09 -17.18 31.51
CA TYR A 734 12.34 -16.44 31.61
C TYR A 734 13.32 -17.13 32.56
N ILE A 735 14.60 -16.79 32.41
CA ILE A 735 15.70 -17.26 33.25
C ILE A 735 16.61 -16.08 33.54
N ILE A 736 16.95 -15.84 34.81
CA ILE A 736 17.83 -14.75 35.27
C ILE A 736 19.13 -15.34 35.83
N PHE A 737 20.25 -14.79 35.39
CA PHE A 737 21.60 -15.11 35.84
C PHE A 737 22.29 -13.87 36.43
N THR A 738 23.24 -14.10 37.34
CA THR A 738 24.29 -13.13 37.66
C THR A 738 25.27 -13.03 36.48
N ARG A 739 26.12 -12.00 36.48
CA ARG A 739 27.23 -11.86 35.51
C ARG A 739 28.23 -13.03 35.56
N GLU A 740 28.29 -13.76 36.67
CA GLU A 740 29.12 -14.95 36.89
C GLU A 740 28.40 -16.26 36.51
N GLU A 741 27.32 -16.16 35.70
CA GLU A 741 26.50 -17.28 35.23
C GLU A 741 25.83 -18.10 36.34
N THR A 742 25.70 -17.53 37.53
CA THR A 742 24.94 -18.18 38.62
C THR A 742 23.45 -17.96 38.41
N LEU A 743 22.68 -19.05 38.34
CA LEU A 743 21.22 -19.00 38.22
C LEU A 743 20.60 -18.37 39.47
N ILE A 744 19.83 -17.30 39.28
CA ILE A 744 19.09 -16.64 40.36
C ILE A 744 17.68 -17.21 40.43
N GLN A 745 16.98 -17.18 39.30
CA GLN A 745 15.58 -17.53 39.21
C GLN A 745 15.21 -17.88 37.78
N TYR A 746 14.27 -18.80 37.63
CA TYR A 746 13.52 -18.98 36.40
C TYR A 746 12.06 -19.16 36.75
N GLN A 747 11.17 -18.75 35.84
CA GLN A 747 9.75 -19.03 35.98
C GLN A 747 9.16 -19.35 34.61
N LEU A 748 8.10 -20.16 34.64
CA LEU A 748 7.29 -20.46 33.47
C LEU A 748 5.82 -20.27 33.82
N ALA A 749 5.09 -19.71 32.86
CA ALA A 749 3.68 -19.47 32.98
C ALA A 749 2.95 -19.89 31.70
N VAL A 750 1.71 -20.35 31.86
CA VAL A 750 0.78 -20.68 30.79
C VAL A 750 -0.37 -19.69 30.78
N GLY A 751 -0.86 -19.39 29.59
CA GLY A 751 -2.08 -18.60 29.43
C GLY A 751 -2.52 -18.56 27.98
N CYS A 752 -3.22 -17.49 27.62
CA CYS A 752 -3.70 -17.30 26.25
C CYS A 752 -2.96 -16.14 25.58
N ALA A 753 -2.55 -16.33 24.33
CA ALA A 753 -2.02 -15.27 23.49
C ALA A 753 -2.69 -15.30 22.11
N SER A 754 -2.86 -14.13 21.50
CA SER A 754 -3.56 -14.00 20.21
C SER A 754 -2.67 -14.31 19.01
N SER A 755 -1.35 -14.34 19.20
CA SER A 755 -0.36 -14.54 18.15
C SER A 755 0.99 -14.95 18.76
N PRO A 756 1.94 -15.44 17.95
CA PRO A 756 3.32 -15.68 18.40
C PRO A 756 3.94 -14.42 19.00
N PHE A 757 3.76 -13.27 18.35
CA PHE A 757 4.29 -11.99 18.85
C PHE A 757 3.71 -11.62 20.23
N HIS A 758 2.42 -11.87 20.46
CA HIS A 758 1.79 -11.66 21.77
C HIS A 758 2.41 -12.58 22.84
N ALA A 759 2.74 -13.84 22.51
CA ALA A 759 3.40 -14.74 23.45
C ALA A 759 4.80 -14.24 23.82
N GLU A 760 5.59 -13.80 22.85
CA GLU A 760 6.91 -13.18 23.10
C GLU A 760 6.80 -11.95 24.00
N LEU A 761 5.84 -11.08 23.70
CA LEU A 761 5.59 -9.87 24.48
C LEU A 761 5.22 -10.20 25.93
N LYS A 762 4.39 -11.22 26.13
CA LYS A 762 4.03 -11.73 27.46
C LYS A 762 5.22 -12.29 28.20
N GLY A 763 6.07 -13.07 27.53
CA GLY A 763 7.29 -13.60 28.11
C GLY A 763 8.22 -12.51 28.60
N LEU A 764 8.45 -11.49 27.78
CA LEU A 764 9.30 -10.35 28.16
C LEU A 764 8.65 -9.48 29.25
N THR A 765 7.34 -9.22 29.18
CA THR A 765 6.62 -8.46 30.22
C THR A 765 6.66 -9.18 31.56
N PHE A 766 6.50 -10.51 31.54
CA PHE A 766 6.61 -11.36 32.72
C PHE A 766 8.02 -11.30 33.31
N ALA A 767 9.06 -11.39 32.48
CA ALA A 767 10.45 -11.27 32.91
C ALA A 767 10.77 -9.91 33.57
N VAL A 768 10.35 -8.82 32.92
CA VAL A 768 10.60 -7.45 33.41
C VAL A 768 9.85 -7.21 34.72
N GLN A 769 8.60 -7.64 34.82
CA GLN A 769 7.82 -7.49 36.03
C GLN A 769 8.43 -8.30 37.19
N SER A 770 8.80 -9.56 36.97
CA SER A 770 9.43 -10.36 38.02
C SER A 770 10.79 -9.81 38.47
N ALA A 771 11.61 -9.29 37.56
CA ALA A 771 12.87 -8.63 37.91
C ALA A 771 12.64 -7.39 38.80
N ALA A 772 11.58 -6.62 38.52
CA ALA A 772 11.19 -5.48 39.34
C ALA A 772 10.64 -5.92 40.70
N ASP A 773 9.82 -6.97 40.76
CA ASP A 773 9.22 -7.49 41.99
C ASP A 773 10.28 -8.03 42.98
N ILE A 774 11.38 -8.61 42.49
CA ILE A 774 12.52 -9.05 43.33
C ILE A 774 13.56 -7.95 43.57
N GLY A 775 13.32 -6.72 43.10
CA GLY A 775 14.15 -5.55 43.37
C GLY A 775 15.46 -5.44 42.59
N LEU A 776 15.58 -6.08 41.41
CA LEU A 776 16.78 -5.91 40.57
C LEU A 776 16.80 -4.50 39.98
N SER A 777 17.86 -3.73 40.21
CA SER A 777 17.99 -2.36 39.72
C SER A 777 18.66 -2.25 38.34
N ASN A 778 19.43 -3.26 37.92
CA ASN A 778 20.23 -3.22 36.69
C ASN A 778 20.27 -4.60 35.99
N CYS A 779 19.35 -4.81 35.05
CA CYS A 779 19.12 -6.09 34.37
C CYS A 779 19.04 -5.90 32.86
N CYS A 780 19.75 -6.74 32.09
CA CYS A 780 19.61 -6.76 30.64
C CYS A 780 18.81 -7.97 30.15
N PHE A 781 17.73 -7.70 29.43
CA PHE A 781 16.81 -8.69 28.88
C PHE A 781 17.21 -9.06 27.45
N PHE A 782 17.19 -10.35 27.15
CA PHE A 782 17.50 -10.93 25.86
C PHE A 782 16.29 -11.71 25.33
N THR A 783 15.94 -11.45 24.07
CA THR A 783 14.86 -12.13 23.33
C THR A 783 15.29 -12.34 21.88
N ASP A 784 14.77 -13.39 21.24
CA ASP A 784 14.96 -13.62 19.80
C ASP A 784 13.98 -12.81 18.93
N CYS A 785 13.06 -12.07 19.55
CA CYS A 785 12.07 -11.24 18.88
C CYS A 785 12.62 -9.85 18.55
N LEU A 786 13.25 -9.70 17.38
CA LEU A 786 13.81 -8.43 16.91
C LEU A 786 12.81 -7.27 16.86
N GLU A 787 11.53 -7.58 16.63
CA GLU A 787 10.46 -6.58 16.59
C GLU A 787 10.24 -5.93 17.97
N LEU A 788 10.30 -6.70 19.07
CA LEU A 788 10.21 -6.16 20.43
C LEU A 788 11.38 -5.24 20.76
N CYS A 789 12.61 -5.68 20.50
CA CYS A 789 13.82 -4.88 20.79
C CYS A 789 13.80 -3.54 20.05
N ARG A 790 13.41 -3.53 18.77
CA ARG A 790 13.31 -2.28 17.99
C ARG A 790 12.32 -1.30 18.58
N VAL A 791 11.20 -1.76 19.11
CA VAL A 791 10.19 -0.86 19.69
C VAL A 791 10.63 -0.36 21.06
N ILE A 792 11.23 -1.20 21.90
CA ILE A 792 11.75 -0.82 23.22
C ILE A 792 12.89 0.19 23.09
N ASN A 793 13.81 -0.03 22.15
CA ASN A 793 14.99 0.82 21.92
C ASN A 793 14.67 2.10 21.13
N GLY A 794 13.41 2.32 20.71
CA GLY A 794 12.98 3.52 19.99
C GLY A 794 13.25 3.53 18.49
N ASP A 795 13.76 2.44 17.91
CA ASP A 795 13.95 2.27 16.46
C ASP A 795 12.63 2.10 15.69
N ALA A 796 11.57 1.68 16.38
CA ALA A 796 10.23 1.48 15.83
C ALA A 796 9.14 2.05 16.75
N SER A 797 8.04 2.51 16.17
CA SER A 797 6.89 3.02 16.94
C SER A 797 6.00 1.87 17.42
N VAL A 798 5.47 1.94 18.64
CA VAL A 798 4.46 0.99 19.16
C VAL A 798 3.27 0.83 18.20
N ALA A 799 2.93 1.91 17.48
CA ALA A 799 1.86 1.93 16.50
C ALA A 799 2.07 0.99 15.29
N THR A 800 3.28 0.45 15.10
CA THR A 800 3.60 -0.51 14.03
C THR A 800 3.39 -1.98 14.44
N VAL A 801 3.25 -2.24 15.74
CA VAL A 801 3.08 -3.57 16.32
C VAL A 801 1.64 -4.09 16.10
N GLU A 802 1.40 -5.38 16.35
CA GLU A 802 0.06 -5.95 16.33
C GLU A 802 -0.91 -5.15 17.21
N TRP A 803 -2.01 -4.65 16.65
CA TRP A 803 -2.90 -3.73 17.37
C TRP A 803 -3.54 -4.39 18.61
N ARG A 804 -3.70 -5.72 18.59
CA ARG A 804 -4.26 -6.50 19.71
C ARG A 804 -3.34 -6.53 20.92
N THR A 805 -2.03 -6.37 20.72
CA THR A 805 -1.01 -6.43 21.77
C THR A 805 -0.57 -5.05 22.22
N TYR A 806 -1.18 -4.00 21.68
CA TYR A 806 -0.74 -2.62 21.86
C TYR A 806 -0.73 -2.19 23.34
N HIS A 807 -1.80 -2.45 24.11
CA HIS A 807 -1.85 -2.06 25.52
C HIS A 807 -0.82 -2.82 26.38
N GLU A 808 -0.57 -4.08 26.06
CA GLU A 808 0.47 -4.86 26.74
C GLU A 808 1.88 -4.34 26.40
N MET A 809 2.09 -3.91 25.15
CA MET A 809 3.35 -3.28 24.75
C MET A 809 3.58 -1.97 25.50
N LEU A 810 2.52 -1.17 25.70
CA LEU A 810 2.61 0.03 26.51
C LEU A 810 2.94 -0.28 27.96
N ARG A 811 2.31 -1.29 28.56
CA ARG A 811 2.62 -1.74 29.93
C ARG A 811 4.09 -2.11 30.07
N LEU A 812 4.63 -2.88 29.12
CA LEU A 812 6.05 -3.21 29.10
C LEU A 812 6.93 -1.96 29.00
N MET A 813 6.59 -1.01 28.12
CA MET A 813 7.35 0.24 28.00
C MET A 813 7.32 1.08 29.28
N ASP A 814 6.18 1.14 29.96
CA ASP A 814 6.05 1.89 31.21
C ASP A 814 6.86 1.22 32.33
N LEU A 815 6.88 -0.12 32.40
CA LEU A 815 7.75 -0.88 33.32
C LEU A 815 9.24 -0.64 33.04
N MET A 816 9.65 -0.66 31.76
CA MET A 816 11.03 -0.38 31.37
C MET A 816 11.44 1.06 31.70
N ARG A 817 10.53 2.04 31.55
CA ARG A 817 10.79 3.45 31.89
C ARG A 817 10.88 3.70 33.39
N ALA A 818 10.10 2.98 34.18
CA ALA A 818 10.16 3.05 35.63
C ALA A 818 11.51 2.54 36.19
N ASN A 819 12.24 1.72 35.41
CA ASN A 819 13.49 1.10 35.80
C ASN A 819 14.62 1.49 34.82
N PRO A 820 15.26 2.67 34.98
CA PRO A 820 16.24 3.19 34.03
C PRO A 820 17.50 2.32 33.85
N GLY A 821 17.77 1.39 34.76
CA GLY A 821 18.85 0.40 34.63
C GLY A 821 18.51 -0.81 33.77
N TYR A 822 17.32 -0.86 33.14
CA TYR A 822 16.90 -2.00 32.31
C TYR A 822 17.22 -1.78 30.83
N CYS A 823 17.80 -2.78 30.17
CA CYS A 823 18.05 -2.80 28.72
C CYS A 823 17.43 -4.02 28.04
N CYS A 824 17.12 -3.93 26.75
CA CYS A 824 16.61 -5.05 25.95
C CYS A 824 17.41 -5.22 24.65
N ASN A 825 17.95 -6.41 24.42
CA ASN A 825 18.82 -6.73 23.29
C ASN A 825 18.36 -7.98 22.55
N HIS A 826 18.58 -7.98 21.23
CA HIS A 826 18.24 -9.12 20.39
C HIS A 826 19.35 -10.17 20.39
N VAL A 827 19.00 -11.44 20.55
CA VAL A 827 19.89 -12.60 20.42
C VAL A 827 19.38 -13.58 19.37
N GLY A 828 20.28 -14.38 18.78
CA GLY A 828 19.88 -15.47 17.89
C GLY A 828 19.15 -16.58 18.66
N ARG A 829 18.25 -17.29 17.96
CA ARG A 829 17.46 -18.39 18.55
C ARG A 829 18.32 -19.50 19.16
N ASP A 830 19.48 -19.80 18.57
CA ASP A 830 20.43 -20.80 19.10
C ASP A 830 20.95 -20.41 20.50
N THR A 831 21.10 -19.10 20.76
CA THR A 831 21.52 -18.58 22.07
C THR A 831 20.35 -18.54 23.07
N ASN A 832 19.11 -18.41 22.61
CA ASN A 832 17.91 -18.34 23.47
C ASN A 832 17.26 -19.72 23.73
N HIS A 833 17.94 -20.81 23.40
CA HIS A 833 17.35 -22.15 23.34
C HIS A 833 16.78 -22.66 24.67
N LEU A 834 17.39 -22.27 25.80
CA LEU A 834 16.90 -22.62 27.15
C LEU A 834 15.53 -21.99 27.42
N ALA A 835 15.36 -20.69 27.15
CA ALA A 835 14.09 -20.00 27.32
C ALA A 835 13.01 -20.53 26.35
N ASP A 836 13.35 -20.79 25.08
CA ASP A 836 12.44 -21.38 24.07
C ASP A 836 11.96 -22.78 24.49
N ASN A 837 12.85 -23.62 25.02
CA ASN A 837 12.49 -24.93 25.55
C ASN A 837 11.55 -24.85 26.75
N LEU A 838 11.84 -23.96 27.71
CA LEU A 838 11.00 -23.73 28.88
C LEU A 838 9.62 -23.20 28.48
N ALA A 839 9.53 -22.25 27.54
CA ALA A 839 8.27 -21.71 27.04
C ALA A 839 7.44 -22.78 26.33
N LYS A 840 8.07 -23.65 25.52
CA LYS A 840 7.41 -24.83 24.91
C LYS A 840 6.94 -25.82 25.96
N LEU A 841 7.76 -26.10 26.97
CA LEU A 841 7.42 -27.02 28.06
C LEU A 841 6.20 -26.52 28.84
N ALA A 842 6.18 -25.24 29.21
CA ALA A 842 5.06 -24.58 29.87
C ALA A 842 3.77 -24.73 29.05
N ARG A 843 3.83 -24.48 27.74
CA ARG A 843 2.68 -24.62 26.83
C ARG A 843 2.19 -26.07 26.70
N VAL A 844 3.11 -27.02 26.52
CA VAL A 844 2.77 -28.44 26.27
C VAL A 844 2.26 -29.14 27.52
N LYS A 845 2.87 -28.86 28.68
CA LYS A 845 2.52 -29.50 29.95
C LYS A 845 1.47 -28.73 30.76
N ARG A 846 1.11 -27.51 30.34
CA ARG A 846 0.22 -26.57 31.07
C ARG A 846 0.65 -26.36 32.53
N ILE A 847 1.96 -26.20 32.74
CA ILE A 847 2.55 -26.00 34.08
C ILE A 847 2.79 -24.51 34.32
N ASN A 848 2.28 -24.01 35.44
CA ASN A 848 2.78 -22.80 36.09
C ASN A 848 3.71 -23.26 37.22
N CYS A 849 4.97 -22.82 37.21
CA CYS A 849 5.90 -23.15 38.30
C CYS A 849 6.41 -21.86 38.93
N THR A 850 6.10 -21.68 40.21
CA THR A 850 6.63 -20.62 41.07
C THR A 850 7.62 -21.14 42.11
N ASP A 851 7.76 -22.47 42.26
CA ASP A 851 8.53 -23.12 43.33
C ASP A 851 9.83 -23.77 42.82
N PHE A 852 10.92 -23.52 43.54
CA PHE A 852 12.31 -23.95 43.29
C PHE A 852 12.57 -25.46 43.43
N THR A 853 11.77 -26.32 42.81
CA THR A 853 11.95 -27.79 42.85
C THR A 853 11.84 -28.44 41.47
N PHE A 854 12.64 -27.96 40.51
CA PHE A 854 13.00 -28.78 39.34
C PHE A 854 14.52 -28.71 39.14
N PRO A 855 15.26 -29.83 39.25
CA PRO A 855 16.70 -29.82 39.06
C PRO A 855 17.02 -29.53 37.58
N VAL A 856 17.87 -28.52 37.36
CA VAL A 856 18.38 -28.03 36.07
C VAL A 856 19.17 -29.10 35.27
N LEU A 857 19.37 -30.30 35.82
CA LEU A 857 20.20 -31.36 35.26
C LEU A 857 19.56 -32.19 34.13
N TYR A 858 18.33 -31.88 33.69
CA TYR A 858 17.65 -32.60 32.59
C TYR A 858 16.99 -31.69 31.53
N LEU A 859 17.48 -30.46 31.38
CA LEU A 859 17.19 -29.56 30.25
C LEU A 859 18.46 -29.35 29.41
#